data_AF-A0A533ZLA8-F1
#
_entry.id   AF-A0A533ZLA8-F1
#
_cell.length_a   1.000
_cell.length_b   1.000
_cell.length_c   1.000
_cell.angle_alpha   90.00
_cell.angle_beta   90.00
_cell.angle_gamma   90.00
#
_symmetry.space_group_name_H-M   'P 1'
#
loop_
_entity.id
_entity.type
_entity.pdbx_description
1 polymer ?
#
loop_
_entity_poly.entity_id
_entity_poly.type
_entity_poly.pdbx_seq_one_letter_code
_entity_poly.pdbx_strand_id
1 'polypeptide(L)'
;METVAQPAPRLSQAEAVALARGLFGITATARPLPSERDQNFLLETGAGPEFVLKIAHAAETREVLEAQNAALDHVTRHDPSLRCPRLRTTVTGEPIGRARGPDGSLHFVRLLTYLPGHLLVEVSPHTPGLLRSLGAFFGRLDRALAGFSHPAVKRELQWDLKHAGRVVARNLEHIPDRERRALVERCLQRFRAHVEPALPSLRTSVIHHDGNDYNVLVTGIRSDGGEVTGLVDFGDLVESHTLFELAVCTAYAMLGKTDPVAAAAQVVGGYHRVNPLTEHELELLYDLIAMRLCTSVTISAHQRKIQPDNQYLTVSEGPAWTALTLLAQLSPRLFLSAFRHACGMAACPGTAAVVRWLETHADAIGPVVEADLRKGEHLVFDLSAGSADPVCLIDPADVPRVSDALFERMRGAGVRVGIGRYDEARRGYTAAQYRPAGSDADEWRTVHLGMDLFMTPGTAVLAPLDGTVHSFANNRQPLDYGPTIILRHEIEGAGELFTLYGHLDPECLQGLYPGRPVAKGSRIGAVGDPSVNGQWPPHLHFQLVTDLLDQAGNFPGVCAARDRALWLSLCPDPNLILRIPHLPQPESGRSPEEILAARRTRLGTNLTVSYEKPLAIVRGWRQYLYDQLGREFLDAVNNVAHVGHGHPAVVRAAQQQMAVLNTNTRYLHASLVEYAERLCATLPEPLRVCYFVCSGSEANELALRMARTHTKGTDFIVVDGAYHGNTTSLIDISPYKFDGPGGSGAPPHVLTVPMPDRY
;
A
#
# COMPACT_ATOMS: atom_id res chain seq x y z
N MET A 1 -30.22 6.31 28.99
CA MET A 1 -30.95 5.40 29.90
C MET A 1 -30.53 3.99 29.56
N GLU A 2 -30.01 3.23 30.52
CA GLU A 2 -29.56 1.84 30.37
C GLU A 2 -30.75 0.91 30.10
N THR A 3 -30.74 0.20 28.97
CA THR A 3 -31.59 -0.96 28.68
C THR A 3 -30.74 -2.23 28.55
N VAL A 4 -29.84 -2.45 29.53
CA VAL A 4 -28.93 -3.63 29.58
C VAL A 4 -29.50 -4.76 30.47
N ALA A 5 -30.69 -4.58 31.06
CA ALA A 5 -31.23 -5.51 32.06
C ALA A 5 -32.09 -6.66 31.50
N GLN A 6 -32.39 -6.69 30.20
CA GLN A 6 -33.17 -7.78 29.60
C GLN A 6 -32.27 -8.64 28.70
N PRO A 7 -32.39 -9.98 28.75
CA PRO A 7 -31.60 -10.86 27.91
C PRO A 7 -32.07 -10.78 26.44
N ALA A 8 -31.14 -11.00 25.51
CA ALA A 8 -31.47 -11.20 24.10
C ALA A 8 -32.52 -12.31 23.93
N PRO A 9 -33.37 -12.26 22.87
CA PRO A 9 -34.36 -13.30 22.62
C PRO A 9 -33.71 -14.69 22.55
N ARG A 10 -34.37 -15.71 23.12
CA ARG A 10 -33.86 -17.09 23.19
C ARG A 10 -34.81 -18.11 22.57
N LEU A 11 -35.27 -17.84 21.36
CA LEU A 11 -36.06 -18.79 20.60
C LEU A 11 -35.15 -19.89 20.02
N SER A 12 -35.66 -21.11 19.95
CA SER A 12 -35.00 -22.25 19.31
C SER A 12 -35.10 -22.17 17.79
N GLN A 13 -34.26 -22.96 17.09
CA GLN A 13 -34.36 -23.09 15.62
C GLN A 13 -35.74 -23.60 15.18
N ALA A 14 -36.35 -24.51 15.95
CA ALA A 14 -37.68 -25.04 15.65
C ALA A 14 -38.77 -23.94 15.76
N GLU A 15 -38.68 -23.08 16.77
CA GLU A 15 -39.58 -21.93 16.92
C GLU A 15 -39.35 -20.90 15.80
N ALA A 16 -38.11 -20.64 15.39
CA ALA A 16 -37.82 -19.77 14.26
C ALA A 16 -38.44 -20.28 12.95
N VAL A 17 -38.36 -21.60 12.68
CA VAL A 17 -39.04 -22.24 11.53
C VAL A 17 -40.56 -22.11 11.63
N ALA A 18 -41.12 -22.31 12.83
CA ALA A 18 -42.56 -22.15 13.06
C ALA A 18 -43.01 -20.70 12.81
N LEU A 19 -42.23 -19.71 13.24
CA LEU A 19 -42.50 -18.29 13.00
C LEU A 19 -42.40 -17.93 11.50
N ALA A 20 -41.38 -18.44 10.80
CA ALA A 20 -41.23 -18.23 9.36
C ALA A 20 -42.46 -18.75 8.59
N ARG A 21 -42.94 -19.95 8.94
CA ARG A 21 -44.15 -20.54 8.33
C ARG A 21 -45.42 -19.80 8.73
N GLY A 22 -45.60 -19.52 10.01
CA GLY A 22 -46.84 -18.95 10.55
C GLY A 22 -47.05 -17.47 10.20
N LEU A 23 -46.00 -16.65 10.28
CA LEU A 23 -46.09 -15.22 10.03
C LEU A 23 -45.86 -14.86 8.55
N PHE A 24 -44.98 -15.57 7.85
CA PHE A 24 -44.54 -15.20 6.50
C PHE A 24 -44.87 -16.23 5.41
N GLY A 25 -45.45 -17.38 5.78
CA GLY A 25 -45.78 -18.43 4.82
C GLY A 25 -44.56 -19.13 4.21
N ILE A 26 -43.37 -18.97 4.80
CA ILE A 26 -42.11 -19.51 4.28
C ILE A 26 -41.83 -20.88 4.90
N THR A 27 -41.55 -21.87 4.05
CA THR A 27 -41.06 -23.19 4.48
C THR A 27 -39.54 -23.24 4.27
N ALA A 28 -38.80 -23.29 5.37
CA ALA A 28 -37.33 -23.24 5.40
C ALA A 28 -36.77 -24.03 6.59
N THR A 29 -35.48 -24.32 6.57
CA THR A 29 -34.69 -24.63 7.77
C THR A 29 -34.11 -23.33 8.34
N ALA A 30 -33.76 -23.32 9.64
CA ALA A 30 -33.23 -22.14 10.31
C ALA A 30 -31.88 -22.43 10.95
N ARG A 31 -30.88 -21.58 10.70
CA ARG A 31 -29.56 -21.62 11.34
C ARG A 31 -29.28 -20.31 12.06
N PRO A 32 -28.82 -20.31 13.32
CA PRO A 32 -28.53 -19.07 14.03
C PRO A 32 -27.40 -18.29 13.35
N LEU A 33 -27.53 -16.96 13.37
CA LEU A 33 -26.50 -16.01 12.97
C LEU A 33 -26.02 -15.22 14.20
N PRO A 34 -24.74 -14.80 14.25
CA PRO A 34 -24.24 -13.94 15.31
C PRO A 34 -25.04 -12.64 15.43
N SER A 35 -25.26 -12.18 16.67
CA SER A 35 -25.97 -10.95 16.98
C SER A 35 -25.69 -10.55 18.43
N GLU A 36 -25.64 -9.25 18.72
CA GLU A 36 -25.41 -8.71 20.07
C GLU A 36 -26.70 -8.62 20.89
N ARG A 37 -27.71 -7.93 20.33
CA ARG A 37 -28.92 -7.52 21.06
C ARG A 37 -30.18 -8.26 20.58
N ASP A 38 -30.30 -8.44 19.27
CA ASP A 38 -31.40 -9.18 18.62
C ASP A 38 -31.05 -10.67 18.49
N GLN A 39 -32.01 -11.49 18.04
CA GLN A 39 -31.74 -12.87 17.65
C GLN A 39 -32.01 -13.06 16.16
N ASN A 40 -30.99 -13.49 15.42
CA ASN A 40 -31.04 -13.60 13.96
C ASN A 40 -30.94 -15.06 13.51
N PHE A 41 -31.74 -15.47 12.54
CA PHE A 41 -31.67 -16.77 11.90
C PHE A 41 -31.56 -16.65 10.38
N LEU A 42 -30.59 -17.31 9.78
CA LEU A 42 -30.56 -17.59 8.36
C LEU A 42 -31.63 -18.63 8.04
N LEU A 43 -32.51 -18.32 7.09
CA LEU A 43 -33.51 -19.24 6.58
C LEU A 43 -33.10 -19.77 5.20
N GLU A 44 -33.05 -21.10 5.09
CA GLU A 44 -32.70 -21.80 3.85
C GLU A 44 -33.94 -22.50 3.30
N THR A 45 -34.37 -22.11 2.11
CA THR A 45 -35.50 -22.73 1.39
C THR A 45 -34.97 -23.83 0.47
N GLY A 46 -35.85 -24.50 -0.28
CA GLY A 46 -35.42 -25.48 -1.30
C GLY A 46 -34.49 -24.91 -2.39
N ALA A 47 -34.39 -23.57 -2.49
CA ALA A 47 -33.48 -22.87 -3.40
C ALA A 47 -32.16 -22.44 -2.74
N GLY A 48 -31.95 -22.74 -1.45
CA GLY A 48 -30.79 -22.33 -0.66
C GLY A 48 -31.07 -21.16 0.29
N PRO A 49 -30.02 -20.49 0.82
CA PRO A 49 -30.13 -19.34 1.71
C PRO A 49 -30.88 -18.18 1.05
N GLU A 50 -32.02 -17.77 1.61
CA GLU A 50 -32.91 -16.80 0.95
C GLU A 50 -33.32 -15.65 1.87
N PHE A 51 -33.46 -15.89 3.18
CA PHE A 51 -33.95 -14.88 4.11
C PHE A 51 -33.18 -14.86 5.43
N VAL A 52 -33.26 -13.72 6.12
CA VAL A 52 -32.85 -13.56 7.52
C VAL A 52 -34.08 -13.19 8.33
N LEU A 53 -34.43 -14.04 9.28
CA LEU A 53 -35.46 -13.77 10.29
C LEU A 53 -34.79 -13.03 11.45
N LYS A 54 -35.14 -11.75 11.65
CA LYS A 54 -34.67 -10.96 12.80
C LYS A 54 -35.78 -10.89 13.86
N ILE A 55 -35.45 -11.28 15.09
CA ILE A 55 -36.32 -11.20 16.25
C ILE A 55 -35.76 -10.10 17.14
N ALA A 56 -36.50 -9.00 17.26
CA ALA A 56 -36.03 -7.82 17.97
C ALA A 56 -36.02 -8.07 19.49
N HIS A 57 -35.04 -7.47 20.15
CA HIS A 57 -35.01 -7.40 21.60
C HIS A 57 -36.31 -6.79 22.17
N ALA A 58 -36.79 -7.24 23.33
CA ALA A 58 -38.09 -6.83 23.89
C ALA A 58 -38.18 -5.32 24.20
N ALA A 59 -37.05 -4.68 24.49
CA ALA A 59 -36.94 -3.22 24.67
C ALA A 59 -36.92 -2.42 23.35
N GLU A 60 -36.91 -3.06 22.18
CA GLU A 60 -36.90 -2.36 20.89
C GLU A 60 -38.30 -1.84 20.54
N THR A 61 -38.36 -0.61 20.04
CA THR A 61 -39.64 0.06 19.75
C THR A 61 -40.08 -0.21 18.31
N ARG A 62 -41.40 -0.23 18.08
CA ARG A 62 -41.93 -0.47 16.73
C ARG A 62 -41.51 0.66 15.77
N GLU A 63 -41.52 1.89 16.26
CA GLU A 63 -41.24 3.10 15.49
C GLU A 63 -39.79 3.11 14.96
N VAL A 64 -38.83 2.58 15.73
CA VAL A 64 -37.44 2.41 15.27
C VAL A 64 -37.37 1.37 14.16
N LEU A 65 -38.06 0.24 14.30
CA LEU A 65 -38.10 -0.81 13.26
C LEU A 65 -38.77 -0.31 11.97
N GLU A 66 -39.81 0.51 12.09
CA GLU A 66 -40.48 1.18 10.96
C GLU A 66 -39.53 2.17 10.27
N ALA A 67 -38.72 2.92 11.02
CA ALA A 67 -37.71 3.80 10.44
C ALA A 67 -36.66 3.04 9.63
N GLN A 68 -36.18 1.90 10.15
CA GLN A 68 -35.23 1.04 9.45
C GLN A 68 -35.82 0.49 8.15
N ASN A 69 -37.06 -0.01 8.21
CA ASN A 69 -37.76 -0.52 7.03
C ASN A 69 -37.95 0.59 5.97
N ALA A 70 -38.38 1.79 6.41
CA ALA A 70 -38.56 2.93 5.52
C ALA A 70 -37.25 3.40 4.88
N ALA A 71 -36.13 3.33 5.60
CA ALA A 71 -34.81 3.66 5.09
C ALA A 71 -34.34 2.65 4.02
N LEU A 72 -34.52 1.34 4.27
CA LEU A 72 -34.20 0.30 3.27
C LEU A 72 -35.00 0.49 1.97
N ASP A 73 -36.29 0.79 2.09
CA ASP A 73 -37.15 1.10 0.94
C ASP A 73 -36.77 2.42 0.26
N HIS A 74 -36.32 3.41 1.03
CA HIS A 74 -35.84 4.69 0.49
C HIS A 74 -34.54 4.51 -0.31
N VAL A 75 -33.55 3.81 0.24
CA VAL A 75 -32.28 3.49 -0.44
C VAL A 75 -32.55 2.71 -1.72
N THR A 76 -33.40 1.67 -1.65
CA THR A 76 -33.74 0.84 -2.83
C THR A 76 -34.39 1.66 -3.95
N ARG A 77 -35.16 2.71 -3.63
CA ARG A 77 -35.79 3.58 -4.64
C ARG A 77 -34.81 4.58 -5.26
N HIS A 78 -33.86 5.11 -4.50
CA HIS A 78 -32.94 6.15 -4.97
C HIS A 78 -31.68 5.56 -5.62
N ASP A 79 -31.22 4.41 -5.15
CA ASP A 79 -30.13 3.66 -5.76
C ASP A 79 -30.40 2.14 -5.69
N PRO A 80 -31.15 1.59 -6.67
CA PRO A 80 -31.50 0.16 -6.69
C PRO A 80 -30.30 -0.79 -6.80
N SER A 81 -29.12 -0.26 -7.16
CA SER A 81 -27.90 -1.04 -7.31
C SER A 81 -27.07 -1.14 -6.03
N LEU A 82 -27.40 -0.37 -4.98
CA LEU A 82 -26.93 -0.65 -3.63
C LEU A 82 -27.66 -1.88 -3.09
N ARG A 83 -26.92 -2.95 -2.78
CA ARG A 83 -27.53 -4.16 -2.22
C ARG A 83 -27.66 -4.02 -0.70
N CYS A 84 -28.87 -3.72 -0.28
CA CYS A 84 -29.29 -3.77 1.12
C CYS A 84 -30.40 -4.83 1.27
N PRO A 85 -30.63 -5.36 2.49
CA PRO A 85 -31.71 -6.32 2.72
C PRO A 85 -33.07 -5.69 2.36
N ARG A 86 -33.94 -6.48 1.73
CA ARG A 86 -35.31 -6.06 1.38
C ARG A 86 -36.31 -6.71 2.31
N LEU A 87 -37.33 -5.95 2.68
CA LEU A 87 -38.38 -6.41 3.58
C LEU A 87 -39.34 -7.40 2.88
N ARG A 88 -39.74 -8.44 3.61
CA ARG A 88 -40.89 -9.28 3.27
C ARG A 88 -42.01 -9.05 4.29
N THR A 89 -43.21 -8.77 3.79
CA THR A 89 -44.41 -8.61 4.61
C THR A 89 -44.92 -9.97 5.09
N THR A 90 -45.65 -9.96 6.20
CA THR A 90 -46.39 -11.13 6.70
C THR A 90 -47.47 -11.57 5.71
N VAL A 91 -48.05 -12.75 5.94
CA VAL A 91 -49.21 -13.25 5.18
C VAL A 91 -50.45 -12.34 5.29
N THR A 92 -50.50 -11.48 6.32
CA THR A 92 -51.54 -10.46 6.51
C THR A 92 -51.19 -9.11 5.88
N GLY A 93 -50.02 -8.98 5.25
CA GLY A 93 -49.55 -7.75 4.60
C GLY A 93 -48.85 -6.76 5.53
N GLU A 94 -48.60 -7.12 6.79
CA GLU A 94 -47.92 -6.23 7.74
C GLU A 94 -46.39 -6.30 7.57
N PRO A 95 -45.67 -5.18 7.71
CA PRO A 95 -44.21 -5.15 7.59
C PRO A 95 -43.46 -5.70 8.82
N ILE A 96 -44.15 -5.83 9.97
CA ILE A 96 -43.57 -6.26 11.25
C ILE A 96 -44.56 -7.20 11.93
N GLY A 97 -44.16 -8.46 12.10
CA GLY A 97 -44.90 -9.46 12.86
C GLY A 97 -44.62 -9.38 14.37
N ARG A 98 -45.32 -10.21 15.14
CA ARG A 98 -45.15 -10.32 16.60
C ARG A 98 -45.04 -11.78 17.01
N ALA A 99 -44.16 -12.06 17.97
CA ALA A 99 -44.00 -13.38 18.58
C ALA A 99 -43.81 -13.26 20.09
N ARG A 100 -44.22 -14.28 20.84
CA ARG A 100 -43.86 -14.39 22.26
C ARG A 100 -42.64 -15.30 22.41
N GLY A 101 -41.68 -14.86 23.20
CA GLY A 101 -40.56 -15.69 23.62
C GLY A 101 -40.98 -16.77 24.63
N PRO A 102 -40.10 -17.74 24.94
CA PRO A 102 -40.37 -18.79 25.92
C PRO A 102 -40.65 -18.25 27.34
N ASP A 103 -40.15 -17.05 27.64
CA ASP A 103 -40.34 -16.31 28.90
C ASP A 103 -41.64 -15.47 28.92
N GLY A 104 -42.42 -15.50 27.83
CA GLY A 104 -43.66 -14.74 27.66
C GLY A 104 -43.47 -13.31 27.14
N SER A 105 -42.23 -12.84 27.00
CA SER A 105 -41.88 -11.51 26.49
C SER A 105 -42.36 -11.36 25.05
N LEU A 106 -42.89 -10.17 24.70
CA LEU A 106 -43.34 -9.87 23.35
C LEU A 106 -42.17 -9.32 22.53
N HIS A 107 -41.94 -9.92 21.36
CA HIS A 107 -40.91 -9.52 20.42
C HIS A 107 -41.53 -9.13 19.08
N PHE A 108 -40.94 -8.13 18.43
CA PHE A 108 -41.22 -7.84 17.04
C PHE A 108 -40.39 -8.74 16.13
N VAL A 109 -40.96 -9.19 15.02
CA VAL A 109 -40.33 -10.12 14.08
C VAL A 109 -40.36 -9.53 12.69
N ARG A 110 -39.21 -9.52 12.02
CA ARG A 110 -39.07 -9.08 10.62
C ARG A 110 -38.40 -10.15 9.79
N LEU A 111 -38.78 -10.21 8.52
CA LEU A 111 -38.16 -11.08 7.54
C LEU A 111 -37.50 -10.22 6.45
N LEU A 112 -36.18 -10.36 6.30
CA LEU A 112 -35.38 -9.63 5.33
C LEU A 112 -34.77 -10.61 4.31
N THR A 113 -34.51 -10.17 3.08
CA THR A 113 -33.76 -10.99 2.12
C THR A 113 -32.31 -11.20 2.58
N TYR A 114 -31.81 -12.42 2.45
CA TYR A 114 -30.40 -12.73 2.64
C TYR A 114 -29.56 -12.14 1.50
N LEU A 115 -28.38 -11.60 1.84
CA LEU A 115 -27.42 -11.09 0.88
C LEU A 115 -26.22 -12.06 0.81
N PRO A 116 -25.99 -12.75 -0.32
CA PRO A 116 -24.81 -13.59 -0.48
C PRO A 116 -23.54 -12.73 -0.61
N GLY A 117 -22.47 -13.17 0.05
CA GLY A 117 -21.15 -12.53 0.04
C GLY A 117 -20.30 -12.99 1.22
N HIS A 118 -19.06 -12.51 1.25
CA HIS A 118 -18.16 -12.66 2.41
C HIS A 118 -18.17 -11.38 3.23
N LEU A 119 -18.02 -11.49 4.55
CA LEU A 119 -17.82 -10.30 5.38
C LEU A 119 -16.45 -9.69 5.09
N LEU A 120 -16.32 -8.37 5.16
CA LEU A 120 -15.05 -7.68 4.94
C LEU A 120 -13.94 -8.22 5.86
N VAL A 121 -14.27 -8.58 7.11
CA VAL A 121 -13.33 -9.18 8.07
C VAL A 121 -12.80 -10.56 7.65
N GLU A 122 -13.53 -11.30 6.80
CA GLU A 122 -13.14 -12.64 6.34
C GLU A 122 -12.16 -12.61 5.15
N VAL A 123 -11.96 -11.43 4.55
CA VAL A 123 -11.15 -11.27 3.34
C VAL A 123 -9.78 -10.68 3.67
N SER A 124 -8.73 -11.31 3.14
CA SER A 124 -7.36 -10.82 3.25
C SER A 124 -6.54 -11.22 2.01
N PRO A 125 -5.73 -10.30 1.43
CA PRO A 125 -5.53 -8.91 1.86
C PRO A 125 -6.68 -7.98 1.46
N HIS A 126 -6.86 -6.87 2.18
CA HIS A 126 -7.71 -5.77 1.71
C HIS A 126 -6.94 -4.94 0.68
N THR A 127 -7.22 -5.17 -0.60
CA THR A 127 -6.53 -4.46 -1.68
C THR A 127 -6.91 -2.97 -1.70
N PRO A 128 -6.07 -2.08 -2.28
CA PRO A 128 -6.44 -0.68 -2.47
C PRO A 128 -7.75 -0.50 -3.28
N GLY A 129 -8.03 -1.41 -4.22
CA GLY A 129 -9.27 -1.40 -5.00
C GLY A 129 -10.50 -1.64 -4.13
N LEU A 130 -10.44 -2.64 -3.24
CA LEU A 130 -11.50 -2.95 -2.29
C LEU A 130 -11.78 -1.77 -1.34
N LEU A 131 -10.74 -1.16 -0.77
CA LEU A 131 -10.89 -0.02 0.13
C LEU A 131 -11.48 1.22 -0.57
N ARG A 132 -11.11 1.48 -1.84
CA ARG A 132 -11.78 2.50 -2.66
C ARG A 132 -13.25 2.18 -2.91
N SER A 133 -13.57 0.91 -3.16
CA SER A 133 -14.96 0.46 -3.32
C SER A 133 -15.78 0.65 -2.05
N LEU A 134 -15.17 0.44 -0.87
CA LEU A 134 -15.80 0.69 0.43
C LEU A 134 -16.21 2.15 0.58
N GLY A 135 -15.27 3.07 0.36
CA GLY A 135 -15.55 4.50 0.40
C GLY A 135 -16.65 4.90 -0.58
N ALA A 136 -16.56 4.43 -1.83
CA ALA A 136 -17.56 4.71 -2.85
C ALA A 136 -18.95 4.18 -2.48
N PHE A 137 -19.03 3.00 -1.85
CA PHE A 137 -20.28 2.41 -1.39
C PHE A 137 -20.95 3.32 -0.34
N PHE A 138 -20.23 3.75 0.70
CA PHE A 138 -20.81 4.64 1.72
C PHE A 138 -21.13 6.04 1.17
N GLY A 139 -20.33 6.56 0.24
CA GLY A 139 -20.67 7.81 -0.46
C GLY A 139 -21.97 7.71 -1.27
N ARG A 140 -22.25 6.55 -1.88
CA ARG A 140 -23.53 6.28 -2.55
C ARG A 140 -24.67 6.13 -1.55
N LEU A 141 -24.45 5.43 -0.44
CA LEU A 141 -25.44 5.25 0.62
C LEU A 141 -25.90 6.59 1.20
N ASP A 142 -24.97 7.48 1.55
CA ASP A 142 -25.29 8.80 2.08
C ASP A 142 -26.09 9.64 1.09
N ARG A 143 -25.77 9.55 -0.21
CA ARG A 143 -26.55 10.19 -1.27
C ARG A 143 -27.93 9.58 -1.43
N ALA A 144 -28.05 8.26 -1.31
CA ALA A 144 -29.33 7.56 -1.40
C ALA A 144 -30.23 7.83 -0.18
N LEU A 145 -29.65 8.13 0.98
CA LEU A 145 -30.36 8.56 2.20
C LEU A 145 -30.59 10.07 2.27
N ALA A 146 -30.05 10.85 1.33
CA ALA A 146 -30.21 12.29 1.33
C ALA A 146 -31.70 12.68 1.22
N GLY A 147 -32.18 13.46 2.18
CA GLY A 147 -33.60 13.86 2.25
C GLY A 147 -34.53 12.83 2.89
N PHE A 148 -34.04 11.65 3.30
CA PHE A 148 -34.80 10.75 4.17
C PHE A 148 -35.01 11.39 5.54
N SER A 149 -36.20 11.21 6.11
CA SER A 149 -36.50 11.67 7.47
C SER A 149 -37.52 10.74 8.13
N HIS A 150 -37.37 10.54 9.44
CA HIS A 150 -38.31 9.79 10.25
C HIS A 150 -38.22 10.24 11.72
N PRO A 151 -39.32 10.38 12.48
CA PRO A 151 -39.24 10.82 13.88
C PRO A 151 -38.32 9.94 14.74
N ALA A 152 -38.34 8.62 14.53
CA ALA A 152 -37.57 7.66 15.32
C ALA A 152 -36.05 7.65 15.04
N VAL A 153 -35.56 8.30 13.97
CA VAL A 153 -34.10 8.45 13.77
C VAL A 153 -33.52 9.62 14.57
N LYS A 154 -34.38 10.48 15.15
CA LYS A 154 -33.98 11.54 16.08
C LYS A 154 -33.86 10.98 17.50
N ARG A 155 -32.89 10.10 17.67
CA ARG A 155 -32.63 9.37 18.92
C ARG A 155 -31.18 9.55 19.34
N GLU A 156 -30.90 9.28 20.62
CA GLU A 156 -29.55 9.36 21.17
C GLU A 156 -28.92 7.95 21.20
N LEU A 157 -27.84 7.76 20.46
CA LEU A 157 -27.02 6.54 20.51
C LEU A 157 -25.72 6.83 21.27
N GLN A 158 -25.32 5.91 22.15
CA GLN A 158 -24.11 6.11 22.99
C GLN A 158 -22.82 6.15 22.17
N TRP A 159 -22.81 5.55 20.98
CA TRP A 159 -21.66 5.53 20.08
C TRP A 159 -21.74 6.58 18.96
N ASP A 160 -22.75 7.48 18.99
CA ASP A 160 -22.80 8.64 18.10
C ASP A 160 -21.67 9.60 18.42
N LEU A 161 -20.87 9.93 17.40
CA LEU A 161 -19.74 10.86 17.51
C LEU A 161 -20.19 12.26 17.97
N LYS A 162 -21.47 12.62 17.76
CA LYS A 162 -22.08 13.83 18.31
C LYS A 162 -21.98 13.91 19.84
N HIS A 163 -21.94 12.76 20.51
CA HIS A 163 -21.89 12.63 21.96
C HIS A 163 -20.58 12.02 22.47
N ALA A 164 -19.63 11.69 21.58
CA ALA A 164 -18.40 10.99 21.91
C ALA A 164 -17.57 11.70 22.99
N GLY A 165 -17.46 13.03 22.94
CA GLY A 165 -16.70 13.80 23.93
C GLY A 165 -17.18 13.61 25.39
N ARG A 166 -18.49 13.41 25.58
CA ARG A 166 -19.10 13.12 26.89
C ARG A 166 -18.97 11.63 27.25
N VAL A 167 -19.22 10.75 26.27
CA VAL A 167 -19.22 9.29 26.47
C VAL A 167 -17.82 8.77 26.79
N VAL A 168 -16.82 9.18 26.01
CA VAL A 168 -15.41 8.83 26.23
C VAL A 168 -14.94 9.33 27.59
N ALA A 169 -15.25 10.59 27.94
CA ALA A 169 -14.87 11.16 29.24
C ALA A 169 -15.46 10.39 30.43
N ARG A 170 -16.72 9.97 30.34
CA ARG A 170 -17.40 9.20 31.41
C ARG A 170 -16.79 7.81 31.61
N ASN A 171 -16.34 7.17 30.54
CA ASN A 171 -15.84 5.78 30.58
C ASN A 171 -14.32 5.67 30.71
N LEU A 172 -13.61 6.80 30.69
CA LEU A 172 -12.14 6.87 30.67
C LEU A 172 -11.48 6.16 31.86
N GLU A 173 -12.09 6.27 33.05
CA GLU A 173 -11.60 5.64 34.28
C GLU A 173 -11.58 4.10 34.23
N HIS A 174 -12.35 3.50 33.31
CA HIS A 174 -12.42 2.05 33.16
C HIS A 174 -11.25 1.45 32.38
N ILE A 175 -10.43 2.27 31.71
CA ILE A 175 -9.20 1.80 31.05
C ILE A 175 -8.13 1.67 32.14
N PRO A 176 -7.65 0.46 32.52
CA PRO A 176 -6.72 0.30 33.64
C PRO A 176 -5.29 0.76 33.28
N ASP A 177 -4.89 0.56 32.03
CA ASP A 177 -3.57 0.90 31.53
C ASP A 177 -3.37 2.42 31.41
N ARG A 178 -2.31 2.94 32.03
CA ARG A 178 -2.07 4.38 32.14
C ARG A 178 -1.69 5.02 30.80
N GLU A 179 -0.92 4.32 29.96
CA GLU A 179 -0.46 4.87 28.67
C GLU A 179 -1.61 4.93 27.67
N ARG A 180 -2.42 3.87 27.61
CA ARG A 180 -3.66 3.80 26.83
C ARG A 180 -4.68 4.85 27.29
N ARG A 181 -4.83 5.05 28.59
CA ARG A 181 -5.70 6.11 29.12
C ARG A 181 -5.21 7.50 28.70
N ALA A 182 -3.91 7.78 28.87
CA ALA A 182 -3.30 9.04 28.44
C ALA A 182 -3.42 9.28 26.93
N LEU A 183 -3.36 8.22 26.12
CA LEU A 183 -3.59 8.29 24.68
C LEU A 183 -5.02 8.73 24.34
N VAL A 184 -6.03 8.11 24.97
CA VAL A 184 -7.43 8.47 24.79
C VAL A 184 -7.70 9.90 25.29
N GLU A 185 -7.07 10.31 26.40
CA GLU A 185 -7.14 11.70 26.89
C GLU A 185 -6.64 12.72 25.87
N ARG A 186 -5.51 12.45 25.20
CA ARG A 186 -4.99 13.33 24.14
C ARG A 186 -5.94 13.41 22.94
N CYS A 187 -6.52 12.28 22.53
CA CYS A 187 -7.51 12.26 21.44
C CYS A 187 -8.76 13.07 21.81
N LEU A 188 -9.26 12.91 23.04
CA LEU A 188 -10.39 13.66 23.57
C LEU A 188 -10.11 15.17 23.63
N GLN A 189 -8.92 15.58 24.06
CA GLN A 189 -8.53 16.99 24.08
C GLN A 189 -8.51 17.59 22.67
N ARG A 190 -7.94 16.88 21.70
CA ARG A 190 -7.93 17.31 20.29
C ARG A 190 -9.34 17.42 19.72
N PHE A 191 -10.20 16.44 19.97
CA PHE A 191 -11.59 16.46 19.51
C PHE A 191 -12.35 17.67 20.06
N ARG A 192 -12.20 17.99 21.35
CA ARG A 192 -12.79 19.18 21.96
C ARG A 192 -12.25 20.48 21.39
N ALA A 193 -10.98 20.50 21.00
CA ALA A 193 -10.33 21.69 20.44
C ALA A 193 -10.73 21.93 18.97
N HIS A 194 -10.86 20.88 18.17
CA HIS A 194 -11.00 21.01 16.71
C HIS A 194 -12.39 20.62 16.17
N VAL A 195 -12.99 19.57 16.72
CA VAL A 195 -14.23 19.00 16.17
C VAL A 195 -15.46 19.60 16.80
N GLU A 196 -15.56 19.64 18.14
CA GLU A 196 -16.75 20.18 18.83
C GLU A 196 -17.12 21.60 18.38
N PRO A 197 -16.18 22.55 18.22
CA PRO A 197 -16.50 23.89 17.73
C PRO A 197 -16.97 23.92 16.27
N ALA A 198 -16.56 22.93 15.48
CA ALA A 198 -16.86 22.84 14.05
C ALA A 198 -18.19 22.13 13.74
N LEU A 199 -18.74 21.34 14.68
CA LEU A 199 -19.99 20.59 14.48
C LEU A 199 -21.13 21.42 13.87
N PRO A 200 -21.41 22.67 14.30
CA PRO A 200 -22.51 23.46 13.72
C PRO A 200 -22.34 23.78 12.24
N SER A 201 -21.11 23.73 11.71
CA SER A 201 -20.81 23.99 10.29
C SER A 201 -20.94 22.75 9.41
N LEU A 202 -20.96 21.55 10.01
CA LEU A 202 -21.04 20.29 9.28
C LEU A 202 -22.46 19.99 8.81
N ARG A 203 -22.58 19.51 7.58
CA ARG A 203 -23.85 19.00 7.04
C ARG A 203 -24.38 17.84 7.87
N THR A 204 -25.71 17.77 7.97
CA THR A 204 -26.43 16.70 8.68
C THR A 204 -27.28 15.89 7.72
N SER A 205 -27.41 14.59 8.00
CA SER A 205 -28.26 13.67 7.26
C SER A 205 -28.64 12.49 8.16
N VAL A 206 -29.58 11.67 7.69
CA VAL A 206 -29.72 10.33 8.23
C VAL A 206 -28.57 9.48 7.69
N ILE A 207 -27.87 8.80 8.58
CA ILE A 207 -26.71 7.95 8.27
C ILE A 207 -26.92 6.55 8.87
N HIS A 208 -26.29 5.55 8.26
CA HIS A 208 -26.33 4.15 8.71
C HIS A 208 -25.60 3.96 10.05
N HIS A 209 -24.48 4.65 10.21
CA HIS A 209 -23.73 4.87 11.43
C HIS A 209 -22.99 3.65 12.02
N ASP A 210 -23.04 2.50 11.34
CA ASP A 210 -22.32 1.29 11.75
C ASP A 210 -21.65 0.52 10.59
N GLY A 211 -20.92 1.24 9.74
CA GLY A 211 -20.17 0.69 8.61
C GLY A 211 -18.91 -0.12 8.99
N ASN A 212 -19.01 -1.06 9.92
CA ASN A 212 -17.91 -1.90 10.38
C ASN A 212 -17.68 -3.14 9.49
N ASP A 213 -16.55 -3.83 9.70
CA ASP A 213 -16.08 -4.97 8.90
C ASP A 213 -16.91 -6.26 9.03
N TYR A 214 -17.84 -6.31 10.00
CA TYR A 214 -18.83 -7.38 10.16
C TYR A 214 -20.19 -7.08 9.48
N ASN A 215 -20.41 -5.84 9.05
CA ASN A 215 -21.65 -5.43 8.37
C ASN A 215 -21.49 -5.26 6.86
N VAL A 216 -20.25 -5.16 6.37
CA VAL A 216 -19.95 -4.95 4.96
C VAL A 216 -19.72 -6.28 4.25
N LEU A 217 -20.42 -6.49 3.13
CA LEU A 217 -20.30 -7.67 2.27
C LEU A 217 -19.45 -7.38 1.03
N VAL A 218 -18.59 -8.32 0.65
CA VAL A 218 -17.65 -8.20 -0.47
C VAL A 218 -17.70 -9.40 -1.41
N THR A 219 -17.27 -9.23 -2.67
CA THR A 219 -16.98 -10.34 -3.58
C THR A 219 -15.58 -10.90 -3.37
N GLY A 220 -15.41 -12.22 -3.54
CA GLY A 220 -14.10 -12.86 -3.60
C GLY A 220 -13.44 -13.01 -2.22
N ILE A 221 -12.69 -14.11 -2.02
CA ILE A 221 -11.99 -14.40 -0.76
C ILE A 221 -10.49 -14.07 -0.86
N ARG A 222 -9.92 -13.96 -2.08
CA ARG A 222 -8.47 -13.89 -2.30
C ARG A 222 -8.10 -13.01 -3.50
N SER A 223 -7.14 -12.09 -3.31
CA SER A 223 -6.27 -11.36 -4.27
C SER A 223 -6.80 -10.84 -5.63
N ASP A 224 -8.01 -11.17 -6.04
CA ASP A 224 -8.65 -10.84 -7.33
C ASP A 224 -9.22 -9.42 -7.38
N GLY A 225 -9.06 -8.64 -6.31
CA GLY A 225 -9.50 -7.26 -6.28
C GLY A 225 -10.99 -7.10 -5.96
N GLY A 226 -11.50 -7.93 -5.05
CA GLY A 226 -12.88 -7.88 -4.56
C GLY A 226 -13.46 -6.48 -4.32
N GLU A 227 -14.76 -6.34 -4.52
CA GLU A 227 -15.51 -5.09 -4.37
C GLU A 227 -16.56 -5.20 -3.27
N VAL A 228 -16.95 -4.06 -2.69
CA VAL A 228 -18.06 -4.00 -1.74
C VAL A 228 -19.37 -4.17 -2.50
N THR A 229 -20.13 -5.19 -2.14
CA THR A 229 -21.38 -5.56 -2.82
C THR A 229 -22.62 -5.15 -2.06
N GLY A 230 -22.55 -5.09 -0.73
CA GLY A 230 -23.73 -4.83 0.08
C GLY A 230 -23.40 -4.50 1.52
N LEU A 231 -24.45 -4.08 2.22
CA LEU A 231 -24.41 -3.68 3.62
C LEU A 231 -25.58 -4.30 4.33
N VAL A 232 -25.33 -4.88 5.50
CA VAL A 232 -26.35 -5.41 6.39
C VAL A 232 -26.47 -4.54 7.64
N ASP A 233 -27.57 -4.77 8.35
CA ASP A 233 -27.87 -4.21 9.68
C ASP A 233 -28.02 -2.69 9.82
N PHE A 234 -29.23 -2.19 9.52
CA PHE A 234 -29.61 -0.80 9.69
C PHE A 234 -30.03 -0.48 11.14
N GLY A 235 -29.61 -1.28 12.13
CA GLY A 235 -29.97 -1.17 13.54
C GLY A 235 -29.66 0.20 14.16
N ASP A 236 -28.62 0.86 13.65
CA ASP A 236 -28.00 2.07 14.20
C ASP A 236 -28.31 3.36 13.44
N LEU A 237 -29.28 3.30 12.53
CA LEU A 237 -29.75 4.44 11.76
C LEU A 237 -30.08 5.65 12.69
N VAL A 238 -29.51 6.81 12.38
CA VAL A 238 -29.63 8.02 13.20
C VAL A 238 -29.49 9.28 12.34
N GLU A 239 -30.17 10.37 12.74
CA GLU A 239 -29.94 11.71 12.19
C GLU A 239 -28.74 12.36 12.89
N SER A 240 -27.60 12.47 12.18
CA SER A 240 -26.35 13.02 12.72
C SER A 240 -25.57 13.76 11.62
N HIS A 241 -24.28 14.06 11.84
CA HIS A 241 -23.43 14.70 10.84
C HIS A 241 -23.03 13.69 9.76
N THR A 242 -23.19 14.04 8.48
CA THR A 242 -22.93 13.11 7.36
C THR A 242 -21.49 12.57 7.36
N LEU A 243 -20.53 13.42 7.74
CA LEU A 243 -19.11 13.06 7.82
C LEU A 243 -18.83 11.90 8.79
N PHE A 244 -19.71 11.66 9.76
CA PHE A 244 -19.52 10.60 10.75
C PHE A 244 -19.61 9.20 10.14
N GLU A 245 -20.41 9.00 9.09
CA GLU A 245 -20.46 7.72 8.36
C GLU A 245 -19.07 7.36 7.82
N LEU A 246 -18.44 8.32 7.13
CA LEU A 246 -17.10 8.15 6.58
C LEU A 246 -16.05 7.93 7.67
N ALA A 247 -16.12 8.67 8.78
CA ALA A 247 -15.20 8.49 9.89
C ALA A 247 -15.31 7.09 10.50
N VAL A 248 -16.54 6.58 10.65
CA VAL A 248 -16.81 5.23 11.16
C VAL A 248 -16.24 4.17 10.22
N CYS A 249 -16.62 4.16 8.95
CA CYS A 249 -16.14 3.12 8.03
C CYS A 249 -14.62 3.16 7.85
N THR A 250 -14.01 4.36 7.87
CA THR A 250 -12.56 4.52 7.76
C THR A 250 -11.84 3.98 8.99
N ALA A 251 -12.37 4.20 10.21
CA ALA A 251 -11.80 3.65 11.43
C ALA A 251 -11.72 2.11 11.41
N TYR A 252 -12.77 1.44 10.94
CA TYR A 252 -12.77 -0.03 10.81
C TYR A 252 -11.89 -0.52 9.66
N ALA A 253 -11.81 0.20 8.54
CA ALA A 253 -10.94 -0.15 7.41
C ALA A 253 -9.44 -0.15 7.76
N MET A 254 -9.04 0.62 8.79
CA MET A 254 -7.66 0.70 9.29
C MET A 254 -7.29 -0.44 10.24
N LEU A 255 -8.25 -1.24 10.71
CA LEU A 255 -7.97 -2.32 11.65
C LEU A 255 -7.07 -3.39 11.01
N GLY A 256 -6.03 -3.78 11.74
CA GLY A 256 -5.04 -4.76 11.28
C GLY A 256 -4.18 -4.30 10.10
N LYS A 257 -4.21 -3.00 9.74
CA LYS A 257 -3.36 -2.44 8.68
C LYS A 257 -2.03 -1.96 9.25
N THR A 258 -0.98 -2.22 8.49
CA THR A 258 0.40 -1.80 8.80
C THR A 258 0.64 -0.38 8.32
N ASP A 259 -0.03 0.01 7.22
CA ASP A 259 -0.09 1.37 6.71
C ASP A 259 -1.52 1.94 6.84
N PRO A 260 -1.89 2.45 8.03
CA PRO A 260 -3.22 3.01 8.27
C PRO A 260 -3.51 4.27 7.44
N VAL A 261 -2.48 5.04 7.03
CA VAL A 261 -2.64 6.25 6.22
C VAL A 261 -3.06 5.87 4.81
N ALA A 262 -2.36 4.93 4.18
CA ALA A 262 -2.69 4.46 2.84
C ALA A 262 -4.10 3.86 2.81
N ALA A 263 -4.45 3.03 3.79
CA ALA A 263 -5.78 2.42 3.89
C ALA A 263 -6.89 3.48 3.99
N ALA A 264 -6.73 4.45 4.91
CA ALA A 264 -7.70 5.51 5.10
C ALA A 264 -7.85 6.40 3.86
N ALA A 265 -6.74 6.74 3.19
CA ALA A 265 -6.75 7.54 1.97
C ALA A 265 -7.54 6.88 0.83
N GLN A 266 -7.47 5.54 0.67
CA GLN A 266 -8.27 4.83 -0.34
C GLN A 266 -9.78 4.96 -0.06
N VAL A 267 -10.21 4.80 1.19
CA VAL A 267 -11.61 4.94 1.59
C VAL A 267 -12.09 6.38 1.36
N VAL A 268 -11.33 7.37 1.84
CA VAL A 268 -11.69 8.79 1.71
C VAL A 268 -11.78 9.21 0.24
N GLY A 269 -10.81 8.84 -0.60
CA GLY A 269 -10.84 9.13 -2.04
C GLY A 269 -12.00 8.45 -2.76
N GLY A 270 -12.31 7.20 -2.39
CA GLY A 270 -13.47 6.47 -2.89
C GLY A 270 -14.79 7.18 -2.58
N TYR A 271 -14.95 7.65 -1.35
CA TYR A 271 -16.11 8.41 -0.90
C TYR A 271 -16.23 9.75 -1.62
N HIS A 272 -15.14 10.54 -1.64
CA HIS A 272 -15.11 11.88 -2.23
C HIS A 272 -15.55 11.88 -3.70
N ARG A 273 -15.15 10.86 -4.47
CA ARG A 273 -15.53 10.71 -5.88
C ARG A 273 -17.05 10.62 -6.10
N VAL A 274 -17.80 10.15 -5.11
CA VAL A 274 -19.26 9.98 -5.20
C VAL A 274 -20.00 11.08 -4.43
N ASN A 275 -19.58 11.36 -3.20
CA ASN A 275 -20.12 12.38 -2.32
C ASN A 275 -18.99 13.33 -1.91
N PRO A 276 -18.76 14.41 -2.69
CA PRO A 276 -17.62 15.30 -2.48
C PRO A 276 -17.53 15.84 -1.05
N LEU A 277 -16.29 15.92 -0.58
CA LEU A 277 -15.89 16.46 0.73
C LEU A 277 -15.33 17.85 0.53
N THR A 278 -15.63 18.74 1.47
CA THR A 278 -15.00 20.06 1.59
C THR A 278 -13.63 19.96 2.25
N GLU A 279 -12.78 20.97 2.07
CA GLU A 279 -11.46 21.01 2.74
C GLU A 279 -11.62 20.99 4.27
N HIS A 280 -12.62 21.69 4.79
CA HIS A 280 -12.92 21.71 6.21
C HIS A 280 -13.35 20.34 6.76
N GLU A 281 -14.14 19.56 6.00
CA GLU A 281 -14.47 18.18 6.39
C GLU A 281 -13.22 17.30 6.43
N LEU A 282 -12.28 17.46 5.49
CA LEU A 282 -11.02 16.69 5.47
C LEU A 282 -10.13 16.98 6.69
N GLU A 283 -10.09 18.24 7.15
CA GLU A 283 -9.32 18.67 8.34
C GLU A 283 -9.78 17.95 9.62
N LEU A 284 -11.08 17.62 9.71
CA LEU A 284 -11.69 17.02 10.90
C LEU A 284 -11.63 15.49 10.91
N LEU A 285 -11.43 14.85 9.74
CA LEU A 285 -11.53 13.40 9.60
C LEU A 285 -10.58 12.62 10.50
N TYR A 286 -9.33 13.06 10.65
CA TYR A 286 -8.37 12.39 11.53
C TYR A 286 -8.89 12.32 12.97
N ASP A 287 -9.33 13.45 13.52
CA ASP A 287 -9.79 13.52 14.91
C ASP A 287 -11.11 12.75 15.09
N LEU A 288 -11.98 12.71 14.08
CA LEU A 288 -13.20 11.89 14.08
C LEU A 288 -12.92 10.38 14.04
N ILE A 289 -11.99 9.93 13.20
CA ILE A 289 -11.55 8.53 13.10
C ILE A 289 -10.96 8.08 14.44
N ALA A 290 -10.02 8.86 14.99
CA ALA A 290 -9.41 8.59 16.28
C ALA A 290 -10.47 8.51 17.38
N MET A 291 -11.43 9.45 17.40
CA MET A 291 -12.51 9.44 18.39
C MET A 291 -13.48 8.29 18.23
N ARG A 292 -13.72 7.78 17.02
CA ARG A 292 -14.52 6.57 16.85
C ARG A 292 -13.83 5.37 17.50
N LEU A 293 -12.53 5.23 17.28
CA LEU A 293 -11.76 4.17 17.94
C LEU A 293 -11.74 4.36 19.46
N CYS A 294 -11.57 5.58 19.97
CA CYS A 294 -11.65 5.89 21.41
C CYS A 294 -13.01 5.52 22.00
N THR A 295 -14.11 5.84 21.30
CA THR A 295 -15.47 5.44 21.69
C THR A 295 -15.59 3.92 21.77
N SER A 296 -15.07 3.18 20.78
CA SER A 296 -15.09 1.72 20.80
C SER A 296 -14.35 1.14 22.02
N VAL A 297 -13.09 1.54 22.25
CA VAL A 297 -12.29 0.97 23.34
C VAL A 297 -12.76 1.36 24.74
N THR A 298 -13.33 2.57 24.90
CA THR A 298 -13.87 3.01 26.20
C THR A 298 -15.19 2.33 26.53
N ILE A 299 -16.07 2.13 25.54
CA ILE A 299 -17.30 1.36 25.72
C ILE A 299 -16.97 -0.10 26.04
N SER A 300 -16.04 -0.74 25.29
CA SER A 300 -15.61 -2.11 25.59
C SER A 300 -15.02 -2.25 27.00
N ALA A 301 -14.22 -1.28 27.47
CA ALA A 301 -13.68 -1.27 28.83
C ALA A 301 -14.77 -1.19 29.90
N HIS A 302 -15.80 -0.36 29.70
CA HIS A 302 -16.96 -0.29 30.58
C HIS A 302 -17.77 -1.59 30.57
N GLN A 303 -18.08 -2.11 29.38
CA GLN A 303 -18.89 -3.32 29.21
C GLN A 303 -18.24 -4.56 29.81
N ARG A 304 -16.91 -4.70 29.72
CA ARG A 304 -16.17 -5.80 30.34
C ARG A 304 -16.38 -5.89 31.87
N LYS A 305 -16.65 -4.75 32.53
CA LYS A 305 -16.97 -4.73 33.97
C LYS A 305 -18.38 -5.25 34.26
N ILE A 306 -19.31 -5.08 33.32
CA ILE A 306 -20.73 -5.44 33.47
C ILE A 306 -20.98 -6.88 32.99
N GLN A 307 -20.41 -7.27 31.86
CA GLN A 307 -20.58 -8.57 31.21
C GLN A 307 -19.22 -9.16 30.79
N PRO A 308 -18.40 -9.67 31.73
CA PRO A 308 -17.06 -10.18 31.43
C PRO A 308 -17.03 -11.35 30.46
N ASP A 309 -18.12 -12.13 30.37
CA ASP A 309 -18.22 -13.32 29.53
C ASP A 309 -18.69 -13.05 28.09
N ASN A 310 -19.10 -11.81 27.77
CA ASN A 310 -19.62 -11.46 26.44
C ASN A 310 -18.48 -11.12 25.47
N GLN A 311 -17.92 -12.15 24.83
CA GLN A 311 -16.79 -12.02 23.90
C GLN A 311 -17.08 -11.06 22.73
N TYR A 312 -18.34 -10.94 22.28
CA TYR A 312 -18.74 -10.07 21.17
C TYR A 312 -18.38 -8.60 21.42
N LEU A 313 -18.49 -8.13 22.67
CA LEU A 313 -18.21 -6.75 23.06
C LEU A 313 -16.72 -6.37 23.04
N THR A 314 -15.84 -7.34 22.79
CA THR A 314 -14.38 -7.17 22.81
C THR A 314 -13.69 -7.54 21.49
N VAL A 315 -14.45 -7.97 20.48
CA VAL A 315 -13.91 -8.50 19.21
C VAL A 315 -13.00 -7.49 18.49
N SER A 316 -13.42 -6.22 18.42
CA SER A 316 -12.64 -5.18 17.75
C SER A 316 -11.63 -4.47 18.67
N GLU A 317 -11.60 -4.78 19.97
CA GLU A 317 -10.83 -4.00 20.95
C GLU A 317 -9.32 -4.10 20.74
N GLY A 318 -8.79 -5.31 20.52
CA GLY A 318 -7.36 -5.53 20.25
C GLY A 318 -6.89 -4.77 19.01
N PRO A 319 -7.50 -5.01 17.83
CA PRO A 319 -7.19 -4.26 16.62
C PRO A 319 -7.38 -2.75 16.75
N ALA A 320 -8.40 -2.27 17.47
CA ALA A 320 -8.64 -0.85 17.68
C ALA A 320 -7.54 -0.19 18.52
N TRP A 321 -7.03 -0.87 19.55
CA TRP A 321 -5.86 -0.39 20.30
C TRP A 321 -4.62 -0.30 19.40
N THR A 322 -4.36 -1.32 18.58
CA THR A 322 -3.24 -1.29 17.62
C THR A 322 -3.36 -0.10 16.66
N ALA A 323 -4.54 0.11 16.08
CA ALA A 323 -4.79 1.24 15.19
C ALA A 323 -4.61 2.59 15.90
N LEU A 324 -5.17 2.77 17.11
CA LEU A 324 -4.99 3.98 17.92
C LEU A 324 -3.52 4.26 18.24
N THR A 325 -2.75 3.24 18.58
CA THR A 325 -1.32 3.39 18.86
C THR A 325 -0.55 3.82 17.61
N LEU A 326 -0.84 3.25 16.44
CA LEU A 326 -0.22 3.66 15.18
C LEU A 326 -0.61 5.09 14.78
N LEU A 327 -1.89 5.44 14.87
CA LEU A 327 -2.39 6.80 14.66
C LEU A 327 -1.62 7.81 15.52
N ALA A 328 -1.40 7.50 16.79
CA ALA A 328 -0.70 8.37 17.72
C ALA A 328 0.79 8.59 17.43
N GLN A 329 1.40 7.69 16.63
CA GLN A 329 2.80 7.80 16.20
C GLN A 329 2.94 8.63 14.91
N LEU A 330 1.84 8.91 14.23
CA LEU A 330 1.81 9.60 12.94
C LEU A 330 1.23 11.00 13.11
N SER A 331 1.67 11.94 12.26
CA SER A 331 1.12 13.30 12.29
C SER A 331 -0.28 13.34 11.68
N PRO A 332 -1.25 14.04 12.31
CA PRO A 332 -2.54 14.36 11.69
C PRO A 332 -2.40 15.07 10.34
N ARG A 333 -1.33 15.86 10.13
CA ARG A 333 -1.06 16.56 8.87
C ARG A 333 -0.70 15.60 7.74
N LEU A 334 -0.09 14.45 8.06
CA LEU A 334 0.16 13.39 7.08
C LEU A 334 -1.16 12.80 6.57
N PHE A 335 -2.10 12.52 7.48
CA PHE A 335 -3.45 12.07 7.11
C PHE A 335 -4.16 13.11 6.25
N LEU A 336 -4.14 14.38 6.64
CA LEU A 336 -4.74 15.44 5.84
C LEU A 336 -4.12 15.51 4.43
N SER A 337 -2.79 15.46 4.33
CA SER A 337 -2.09 15.48 3.05
C SER A 337 -2.47 14.28 2.16
N ALA A 338 -2.55 13.09 2.75
CA ALA A 338 -2.95 11.87 2.06
C ALA A 338 -4.43 11.92 1.63
N PHE A 339 -5.33 12.43 2.47
CA PHE A 339 -6.74 12.60 2.15
C PHE A 339 -6.95 13.58 1.00
N ARG A 340 -6.29 14.74 1.05
CA ARG A 340 -6.31 15.73 -0.02
C ARG A 340 -5.83 15.12 -1.34
N HIS A 341 -4.69 14.43 -1.30
CA HIS A 341 -4.15 13.74 -2.47
C HIS A 341 -5.13 12.72 -3.06
N ALA A 342 -5.74 11.88 -2.21
CA ALA A 342 -6.73 10.88 -2.64
C ALA A 342 -8.02 11.51 -3.20
N CYS A 343 -8.36 12.73 -2.78
CA CYS A 343 -9.45 13.54 -3.32
C CYS A 343 -9.07 14.33 -4.58
N GLY A 344 -7.85 14.18 -5.11
CA GLY A 344 -7.37 14.92 -6.29
C GLY A 344 -7.01 16.38 -6.01
N MET A 345 -6.86 16.75 -4.73
CA MET A 345 -6.38 18.07 -4.30
C MET A 345 -4.87 18.06 -4.11
N ALA A 346 -4.23 19.24 -4.12
CA ALA A 346 -2.83 19.37 -3.73
C ALA A 346 -2.63 18.90 -2.29
N ALA A 347 -1.69 17.98 -2.06
CA ALA A 347 -1.47 17.37 -0.74
C ALA A 347 -1.14 18.42 0.32
N CYS A 348 -0.25 19.36 -0.02
CA CYS A 348 -0.03 20.58 0.74
C CYS A 348 -0.53 21.78 -0.07
N PRO A 349 -1.52 22.56 0.42
CA PRO A 349 -2.04 23.74 -0.27
C PRO A 349 -0.96 24.78 -0.63
N GLY A 350 0.03 24.96 0.26
CA GLY A 350 1.07 25.98 0.13
C GLY A 350 2.12 25.68 -0.94
N THR A 351 2.31 24.40 -1.33
CA THR A 351 3.40 24.01 -2.24
C THR A 351 3.36 24.78 -3.56
N ALA A 352 2.19 24.91 -4.17
CA ALA A 352 2.07 25.58 -5.46
C ALA A 352 2.43 27.07 -5.40
N ALA A 353 2.17 27.75 -4.27
CA ALA A 353 2.55 29.14 -4.09
C ALA A 353 4.07 29.28 -3.88
N VAL A 354 4.66 28.40 -3.05
CA VAL A 354 6.11 28.38 -2.78
C VAL A 354 6.91 28.09 -4.05
N VAL A 355 6.52 27.07 -4.83
CA VAL A 355 7.17 26.73 -6.11
C VAL A 355 7.15 27.93 -7.06
N ARG A 356 6.00 28.57 -7.23
CA ARG A 356 5.85 29.75 -8.11
C ARG A 356 6.70 30.93 -7.64
N TRP A 357 6.82 31.13 -6.32
CA TRP A 357 7.69 32.15 -5.76
C TRP A 357 9.16 31.85 -6.09
N LEU A 358 9.61 30.61 -5.86
CA LEU A 358 10.98 30.20 -6.15
C LEU A 358 11.32 30.40 -7.62
N GLU A 359 10.41 30.03 -8.54
CA GLU A 359 10.56 30.24 -9.99
C GLU A 359 10.73 31.71 -10.38
N THR A 360 9.99 32.62 -9.74
CA THR A 360 9.92 34.04 -10.13
C THR A 360 10.94 34.93 -9.42
N HIS A 361 11.52 34.48 -8.30
CA HIS A 361 12.46 35.26 -7.48
C HIS A 361 13.88 34.68 -7.50
N ALA A 362 14.33 34.20 -8.66
CA ALA A 362 15.64 33.57 -8.81
C ALA A 362 16.80 34.45 -8.30
N ASP A 363 16.74 35.77 -8.51
CA ASP A 363 17.77 36.73 -8.06
C ASP A 363 17.81 36.91 -6.54
N ALA A 364 16.73 36.53 -5.83
CA ALA A 364 16.69 36.58 -4.37
C ALA A 364 17.38 35.37 -3.73
N ILE A 365 17.64 34.29 -4.49
CA ILE A 365 18.13 33.01 -4.00
C ILE A 365 19.66 32.92 -4.11
N GLY A 366 20.31 32.72 -2.97
CA GLY A 366 21.75 32.52 -2.82
C GLY A 366 22.21 31.10 -3.16
N PRO A 367 23.53 30.86 -3.23
CA PRO A 367 24.08 29.53 -3.47
C PRO A 367 23.91 28.62 -2.23
N VAL A 368 23.81 27.31 -2.47
CA VAL A 368 23.83 26.26 -1.42
C VAL A 368 25.25 25.75 -1.16
N VAL A 369 26.13 25.84 -2.16
CA VAL A 369 27.54 25.44 -2.11
C VAL A 369 28.40 26.50 -2.79
N GLU A 370 29.68 26.58 -2.47
CA GLU A 370 30.59 27.59 -3.04
C GLU A 370 30.81 27.43 -4.56
N ALA A 371 30.68 26.20 -5.08
CA ALA A 371 30.74 25.94 -6.50
C ALA A 371 29.50 26.48 -7.22
N ASP A 372 29.71 27.20 -8.32
CA ASP A 372 28.62 27.75 -9.13
C ASP A 372 28.02 26.68 -10.05
N LEU A 373 27.00 25.98 -9.56
CA LEU A 373 26.34 24.90 -10.30
C LEU A 373 25.71 25.35 -11.62
N ARG A 374 25.46 26.67 -11.79
CA ARG A 374 24.84 27.27 -12.97
C ARG A 374 25.78 27.32 -14.18
N LYS A 375 27.09 27.22 -13.95
CA LYS A 375 28.11 27.26 -15.00
C LYS A 375 28.43 25.90 -15.63
N GLY A 376 27.77 24.83 -15.18
CA GLY A 376 28.05 23.48 -15.70
C GLY A 376 29.30 22.82 -15.12
N GLU A 377 29.87 23.34 -14.02
CA GLU A 377 31.03 22.75 -13.32
C GLU A 377 30.65 21.52 -12.47
N HIS A 378 29.85 20.62 -13.02
CA HIS A 378 29.31 19.46 -12.30
C HIS A 378 29.19 18.22 -13.20
N LEU A 379 29.13 17.04 -12.60
CA LEU A 379 28.87 15.78 -13.29
C LEU A 379 27.57 15.18 -12.75
N VAL A 380 26.59 14.94 -13.62
CA VAL A 380 25.34 14.26 -13.24
C VAL A 380 25.54 12.75 -13.33
N PHE A 381 25.18 12.05 -12.25
CA PHE A 381 25.17 10.59 -12.19
C PHE A 381 23.74 10.08 -12.43
N ASP A 382 23.59 9.09 -13.30
CA ASP A 382 22.37 8.31 -13.38
C ASP A 382 22.48 7.20 -12.33
N LEU A 383 21.85 7.37 -11.18
CA LEU A 383 21.83 6.40 -10.08
C LEU A 383 20.56 5.54 -10.07
N SER A 384 19.76 5.63 -11.14
CA SER A 384 18.51 4.86 -11.27
C SER A 384 18.78 3.36 -11.28
N ALA A 385 17.79 2.57 -10.87
CA ALA A 385 17.91 1.11 -10.78
C ALA A 385 18.33 0.45 -12.11
N GLY A 386 17.92 1.00 -13.25
CA GLY A 386 18.24 0.51 -14.59
C GLY A 386 19.52 1.08 -15.21
N SER A 387 20.14 2.07 -14.57
CA SER A 387 21.28 2.83 -15.10
C SER A 387 22.44 1.95 -15.54
N ALA A 388 23.04 2.22 -16.70
CA ALA A 388 24.28 1.57 -17.14
C ALA A 388 25.56 2.25 -16.60
N ASP A 389 25.40 3.28 -15.76
CA ASP A 389 26.52 4.01 -15.17
C ASP A 389 27.49 3.05 -14.44
N PRO A 390 28.82 3.15 -14.64
CA PRO A 390 29.79 2.28 -13.98
C PRO A 390 29.65 2.21 -12.46
N VAL A 391 29.20 3.30 -11.81
CA VAL A 391 28.95 3.33 -10.37
C VAL A 391 27.83 2.35 -9.99
N CYS A 392 26.79 2.24 -10.81
CA CYS A 392 25.66 1.33 -10.60
C CYS A 392 25.98 -0.14 -10.91
N LEU A 393 27.16 -0.45 -11.48
CA LEU A 393 27.64 -1.83 -11.68
C LEU A 393 28.33 -2.40 -10.43
N ILE A 394 28.59 -1.56 -9.43
CA ILE A 394 29.15 -1.96 -8.15
C ILE A 394 28.03 -2.46 -7.23
N ASP A 395 28.38 -3.33 -6.30
CA ASP A 395 27.44 -3.76 -5.25
C ASP A 395 27.05 -2.52 -4.41
N PRO A 396 25.77 -2.11 -4.33
CA PRO A 396 25.39 -0.93 -3.55
C PRO A 396 25.70 -1.06 -2.05
N ALA A 397 25.91 -2.28 -1.54
CA ALA A 397 26.36 -2.51 -0.17
C ALA A 397 27.86 -2.20 0.05
N ASP A 398 28.67 -2.15 -1.02
CA ASP A 398 30.09 -1.81 -0.98
C ASP A 398 30.28 -0.28 -1.13
N VAL A 399 29.82 0.45 -0.12
CA VAL A 399 29.80 1.91 -0.14
C VAL A 399 31.19 2.55 -0.34
N PRO A 400 32.29 2.04 0.25
CA PRO A 400 33.63 2.57 -0.03
C PRO A 400 33.98 2.51 -1.52
N ARG A 401 33.69 1.39 -2.19
CA ARG A 401 33.97 1.24 -3.61
C ARG A 401 33.06 2.10 -4.49
N VAL A 402 31.79 2.26 -4.12
CA VAL A 402 30.87 3.21 -4.77
C VAL A 402 31.41 4.64 -4.65
N SER A 403 31.88 5.02 -3.46
CA SER A 403 32.49 6.32 -3.20
C SER A 403 33.73 6.53 -4.07
N ASP A 404 34.66 5.58 -4.10
CA ASP A 404 35.86 5.67 -4.94
C ASP A 404 35.51 5.89 -6.41
N ALA A 405 34.56 5.10 -6.94
CA ALA A 405 34.13 5.22 -8.33
C ALA A 405 33.47 6.58 -8.65
N LEU A 406 32.64 7.12 -7.74
CA LEU A 406 32.05 8.47 -7.90
C LEU A 406 33.14 9.53 -7.99
N PHE A 407 34.05 9.55 -7.01
CA PHE A 407 35.08 10.59 -6.92
C PHE A 407 36.18 10.43 -7.98
N GLU A 408 36.50 9.21 -8.43
CA GLU A 408 37.37 8.98 -9.59
C GLU A 408 36.78 9.58 -10.86
N ARG A 409 35.48 9.38 -11.09
CA ARG A 409 34.80 9.95 -12.26
C ARG A 409 34.73 11.47 -12.20
N MET A 410 34.46 12.04 -11.03
CA MET A 410 34.51 13.49 -10.83
C MET A 410 35.90 14.06 -11.13
N ARG A 411 36.96 13.43 -10.59
CA ARG A 411 38.36 13.82 -10.87
C ARG A 411 38.68 13.71 -12.36
N GLY A 412 38.27 12.62 -13.02
CA GLY A 412 38.48 12.41 -14.45
C GLY A 412 37.76 13.43 -15.33
N ALA A 413 36.59 13.91 -14.90
CA ALA A 413 35.86 14.98 -15.56
C ALA A 413 36.35 16.39 -15.18
N GLY A 414 37.26 16.52 -14.21
CA GLY A 414 37.77 17.81 -13.73
C GLY A 414 36.74 18.65 -12.97
N VAL A 415 35.71 18.03 -12.40
CA VAL A 415 34.63 18.74 -11.67
C VAL A 415 34.77 18.59 -10.17
N ARG A 416 34.23 19.57 -9.43
CA ARG A 416 34.24 19.57 -7.95
C ARG A 416 32.95 19.03 -7.34
N VAL A 417 31.86 18.99 -8.11
CA VAL A 417 30.54 18.56 -7.64
C VAL A 417 29.97 17.47 -8.53
N GLY A 418 29.55 16.38 -7.92
CA GLY A 418 28.73 15.34 -8.53
C GLY A 418 27.26 15.52 -8.14
N ILE A 419 26.33 15.20 -9.04
CA ILE A 419 24.89 15.38 -8.81
C ILE A 419 24.18 14.02 -8.84
N GLY A 420 23.55 13.65 -7.73
CA GLY A 420 22.51 12.63 -7.66
C GLY A 420 21.12 13.29 -7.73
N ARG A 421 20.21 12.72 -8.50
CA ARG A 421 18.98 13.41 -8.92
C ARG A 421 17.84 13.26 -7.91
N TYR A 422 16.97 14.27 -7.91
CA TYR A 422 15.64 14.25 -7.33
C TYR A 422 14.74 13.31 -8.12
N ASP A 423 13.76 12.71 -7.43
CA ASP A 423 12.74 11.85 -8.03
C ASP A 423 13.30 10.58 -8.72
N GLU A 424 14.45 10.11 -8.22
CA GLU A 424 15.20 9.00 -8.79
C GLU A 424 15.03 7.73 -7.95
N ALA A 425 14.60 6.63 -8.58
CA ALA A 425 14.45 5.33 -7.94
C ALA A 425 15.80 4.57 -7.90
N ARG A 426 16.37 4.37 -6.71
CA ARG A 426 17.74 3.85 -6.54
C ARG A 426 17.79 2.52 -5.78
N ARG A 427 18.84 1.72 -6.05
CA ARG A 427 19.14 0.45 -5.37
C ARG A 427 19.94 0.61 -4.07
N GLY A 428 20.42 1.82 -3.76
CA GLY A 428 21.36 2.09 -2.67
C GLY A 428 20.78 1.97 -1.25
N TYR A 429 19.45 1.91 -1.12
CA TYR A 429 18.76 1.94 0.18
C TYR A 429 18.65 0.54 0.78
N THR A 430 19.77 -0.02 1.22
CA THR A 430 19.89 -1.44 1.62
C THR A 430 19.67 -1.71 3.12
N ALA A 431 19.63 -0.68 3.96
CA ALA A 431 19.40 -0.81 5.40
C ALA A 431 17.93 -1.09 5.76
N ALA A 432 17.70 -1.81 6.86
CA ALA A 432 16.36 -2.22 7.31
C ALA A 432 15.40 -1.04 7.55
N GLN A 433 15.91 0.16 7.87
CA GLN A 433 15.09 1.37 8.05
C GLN A 433 14.34 1.81 6.79
N TYR A 434 14.77 1.36 5.61
CA TYR A 434 14.11 1.67 4.34
C TYR A 434 12.95 0.73 4.02
N ARG A 435 12.74 -0.31 4.85
CA ARG A 435 11.55 -1.14 4.80
C ARG A 435 10.42 -0.49 5.62
N PRO A 436 9.17 -0.48 5.13
CA PRO A 436 8.01 -0.10 5.92
C PRO A 436 7.91 -0.95 7.19
N ALA A 437 7.41 -0.35 8.26
CA ALA A 437 7.07 -1.09 9.47
C ALA A 437 5.78 -1.88 9.25
N GLY A 438 5.83 -3.20 9.40
CA GLY A 438 4.67 -4.08 9.30
C GLY A 438 4.44 -4.70 7.91
N SER A 439 3.86 -5.90 7.91
CA SER A 439 3.83 -6.95 6.88
C SER A 439 3.24 -6.68 5.48
N ASP A 440 3.13 -5.44 4.99
CA ASP A 440 3.08 -5.24 3.51
C ASP A 440 4.52 -5.34 2.97
N ALA A 441 5.15 -6.48 3.24
CA ALA A 441 6.57 -6.69 3.46
C ALA A 441 7.49 -6.57 2.23
N ASP A 442 6.98 -6.13 1.09
CA ASP A 442 7.69 -6.26 -0.20
C ASP A 442 8.03 -4.94 -0.91
N GLU A 443 7.69 -3.78 -0.34
CA GLU A 443 7.98 -2.49 -0.96
C GLU A 443 8.96 -1.67 -0.13
N TRP A 444 10.15 -1.43 -0.65
CA TRP A 444 11.16 -0.59 -0.01
C TRP A 444 10.96 0.88 -0.40
N ARG A 445 11.45 1.79 0.44
CA ARG A 445 11.59 3.21 0.09
C ARG A 445 12.78 3.38 -0.85
N THR A 446 12.49 3.61 -2.12
CA THR A 446 13.49 3.64 -3.20
C THR A 446 13.56 4.96 -3.94
N VAL A 447 12.56 5.83 -3.81
CA VAL A 447 12.49 7.10 -4.56
C VAL A 447 13.07 8.23 -3.73
N HIS A 448 14.08 8.90 -4.27
CA HIS A 448 14.79 10.00 -3.61
C HIS A 448 13.97 11.32 -3.63
N LEU A 449 13.88 11.99 -2.48
CA LEU A 449 13.06 13.20 -2.26
C LEU A 449 13.86 14.51 -2.22
N GLY A 450 15.19 14.44 -2.27
CA GLY A 450 16.10 15.58 -2.32
C GLY A 450 17.02 15.53 -3.54
N MET A 451 18.13 16.25 -3.48
CA MET A 451 19.25 16.11 -4.42
C MET A 451 20.53 15.90 -3.64
N ASP A 452 21.39 15.02 -4.15
CA ASP A 452 22.68 14.75 -3.53
C ASP A 452 23.78 15.49 -4.29
N LEU A 453 24.56 16.27 -3.56
CA LEU A 453 25.73 16.98 -4.08
C LEU A 453 26.99 16.30 -3.56
N PHE A 454 27.55 15.36 -4.33
CA PHE A 454 28.79 14.66 -4.01
C PHE A 454 29.98 15.63 -4.05
N MET A 455 30.68 15.77 -2.93
CA MET A 455 31.75 16.76 -2.73
C MET A 455 32.75 16.25 -1.69
N THR A 456 33.97 16.78 -1.71
CA THR A 456 34.99 16.43 -0.71
C THR A 456 34.54 16.82 0.71
N PRO A 457 34.78 15.98 1.75
CA PRO A 457 34.54 16.37 3.13
C PRO A 457 35.15 17.72 3.48
N GLY A 458 34.46 18.51 4.32
CA GLY A 458 34.85 19.86 4.69
C GLY A 458 34.37 20.96 3.73
N THR A 459 33.83 20.62 2.55
CA THR A 459 33.26 21.60 1.61
C THR A 459 32.13 22.38 2.27
N ALA A 460 32.15 23.71 2.19
CA ALA A 460 31.20 24.58 2.87
C ALA A 460 29.79 24.46 2.30
N VAL A 461 28.79 24.47 3.20
CA VAL A 461 27.37 24.49 2.89
C VAL A 461 26.79 25.81 3.35
N LEU A 462 26.02 26.47 2.49
CA LEU A 462 25.53 27.84 2.63
C LEU A 462 24.00 27.88 2.67
N ALA A 463 23.44 28.84 3.41
CA ALA A 463 22.00 29.10 3.40
C ALA A 463 21.59 29.87 2.12
N PRO A 464 20.68 29.33 1.28
CA PRO A 464 20.25 29.99 0.05
C PRO A 464 19.27 31.15 0.29
N LEU A 465 18.66 31.22 1.48
CA LEU A 465 17.64 32.19 1.85
C LEU A 465 17.85 32.62 3.29
N ASP A 466 17.39 33.83 3.63
CA ASP A 466 17.25 34.24 5.01
C ASP A 466 16.23 33.34 5.72
N GLY A 467 16.46 33.05 7.00
CA GLY A 467 15.57 32.17 7.74
C GLY A 467 15.99 32.00 9.19
N THR A 468 15.42 30.98 9.81
CA THR A 468 15.75 30.58 11.19
C THR A 468 16.00 29.08 11.26
N VAL A 469 16.81 28.64 12.21
CA VAL A 469 16.95 27.22 12.51
C VAL A 469 15.60 26.70 13.02
N HIS A 470 14.96 25.79 12.28
CA HIS A 470 13.74 25.12 12.76
C HIS A 470 14.10 24.05 13.78
N SER A 471 14.95 23.10 13.37
CA SER A 471 15.44 22.01 14.21
C SER A 471 16.71 21.41 13.62
N PHE A 472 17.40 20.60 14.42
CA PHE A 472 18.63 19.93 14.04
C PHE A 472 18.80 18.65 14.87
N ALA A 473 19.49 17.65 14.32
CA ALA A 473 19.79 16.41 15.03
C ALA A 473 21.06 15.75 14.48
N ASN A 474 21.56 14.75 15.20
CA ASN A 474 22.59 13.84 14.69
C ASN A 474 21.97 12.45 14.52
N ASN A 475 21.57 12.12 13.30
CA ASN A 475 20.84 10.91 12.93
C ASN A 475 21.82 9.75 12.70
N ARG A 476 22.27 9.11 13.78
CA ARG A 476 23.40 8.16 13.80
C ARG A 476 23.10 6.74 13.32
N GLN A 477 21.89 6.46 12.83
CA GLN A 477 21.58 5.12 12.33
C GLN A 477 22.42 4.82 11.07
N PRO A 478 22.84 3.56 10.84
CA PRO A 478 23.55 3.19 9.62
C PRO A 478 22.75 3.59 8.38
N LEU A 479 23.42 4.24 7.41
CA LEU A 479 22.81 4.79 6.21
C LEU A 479 21.71 5.82 6.45
N ASP A 480 21.64 6.47 7.62
CA ASP A 480 20.82 7.67 7.89
C ASP A 480 21.65 8.94 7.63
N TYR A 481 21.11 10.12 7.94
CA TYR A 481 21.74 11.40 7.57
C TYR A 481 23.00 11.78 8.34
N GLY A 482 23.23 11.25 9.55
CA GLY A 482 24.20 11.88 10.47
C GLY A 482 23.76 13.29 10.87
N PRO A 483 24.69 14.24 11.08
CA PRO A 483 24.37 15.64 11.40
C PRO A 483 23.46 16.29 10.35
N THR A 484 22.33 16.82 10.81
CA THR A 484 21.25 17.37 9.98
C THR A 484 20.78 18.70 10.53
N ILE A 485 20.59 19.68 9.65
CA ILE A 485 20.00 21.00 9.98
C ILE A 485 18.76 21.19 9.10
N ILE A 486 17.69 21.70 9.69
CA ILE A 486 16.48 22.14 8.97
C ILE A 486 16.30 23.64 9.24
N LEU A 487 16.26 24.44 8.18
CA LEU A 487 15.96 25.86 8.26
C LEU A 487 14.50 26.12 7.86
N ARG A 488 13.85 27.07 8.52
CA ARG A 488 12.53 27.62 8.19
C ARG A 488 12.70 28.97 7.52
N HIS A 489 12.04 29.15 6.40
CA HIS A 489 11.99 30.36 5.60
C HIS A 489 10.55 30.84 5.50
N GLU A 490 10.32 32.11 5.81
CA GLU A 490 9.04 32.76 5.57
C GLU A 490 9.06 33.36 4.16
N ILE A 491 8.23 32.83 3.28
CA ILE A 491 8.14 33.25 1.89
C ILE A 491 6.97 34.22 1.75
N GLU A 492 7.28 35.47 1.40
CA GLU A 492 6.30 36.54 1.29
C GLU A 492 5.16 36.16 0.33
N GLY A 493 3.93 36.14 0.84
CA GLY A 493 2.72 35.81 0.08
C GLY A 493 2.57 34.34 -0.32
N ALA A 494 3.49 33.44 0.06
CA ALA A 494 3.46 32.02 -0.33
C ALA A 494 3.46 31.03 0.85
N GLY A 495 3.81 31.48 2.06
CA GLY A 495 3.79 30.65 3.27
C GLY A 495 5.18 30.19 3.69
N GLU A 496 5.27 28.99 4.27
CA GLU A 496 6.52 28.46 4.81
C GLU A 496 7.23 27.57 3.78
N LEU A 497 8.55 27.69 3.74
CA LEU A 497 9.44 26.74 3.08
C LEU A 497 10.49 26.28 4.09
N PHE A 498 10.77 24.98 4.09
CA PHE A 498 11.85 24.40 4.86
C PHE A 498 12.95 23.89 3.92
N THR A 499 14.20 24.08 4.32
CA THR A 499 15.35 23.48 3.65
C THR A 499 16.07 22.53 4.60
N LEU A 500 16.25 21.29 4.18
CA LEU A 500 16.94 20.24 4.94
C LEU A 500 18.33 20.00 4.35
N TYR A 501 19.32 19.94 5.24
CA TYR A 501 20.73 19.71 4.94
C TYR A 501 21.20 18.51 5.76
N GLY A 502 21.35 17.35 5.12
CA GLY A 502 21.85 16.12 5.72
C GLY A 502 23.33 15.85 5.40
N HIS A 503 23.91 14.85 6.07
CA HIS A 503 25.30 14.39 5.86
C HIS A 503 26.36 15.46 6.16
N LEU A 504 26.10 16.32 7.14
CA LEU A 504 27.02 17.39 7.54
C LEU A 504 28.11 16.92 8.51
N ASP A 505 29.14 17.74 8.66
CA ASP A 505 30.13 17.62 9.75
C ASP A 505 29.49 17.98 11.11
N PRO A 506 29.72 17.21 12.19
CA PRO A 506 29.10 17.45 13.50
C PRO A 506 29.37 18.82 14.13
N GLU A 507 30.45 19.50 13.74
CA GLU A 507 30.78 20.85 14.23
C GLU A 507 29.62 21.84 13.98
N CYS A 508 28.87 21.65 12.90
CA CYS A 508 27.76 22.53 12.52
C CYS A 508 26.64 22.57 13.57
N LEU A 509 26.53 21.56 14.44
CA LEU A 509 25.48 21.47 15.45
C LEU A 509 25.81 22.28 16.72
N GLN A 510 27.07 22.71 16.89
CA GLN A 510 27.50 23.42 18.08
C GLN A 510 26.90 24.84 18.14
N GLY A 511 26.25 25.17 19.25
CA GLY A 511 25.63 26.48 19.45
C GLY A 511 24.40 26.75 18.57
N LEU A 512 23.81 25.72 17.93
CA LEU A 512 22.48 25.85 17.32
C LEU A 512 21.39 25.80 18.39
N TYR A 513 20.31 26.54 18.16
CA TYR A 513 19.07 26.46 18.93
C TYR A 513 17.90 26.80 17.98
N PRO A 514 16.71 26.20 18.18
CA PRO A 514 15.52 26.55 17.40
C PRO A 514 15.22 28.06 17.48
N GLY A 515 14.93 28.69 16.34
CA GLY A 515 14.71 30.12 16.19
C GLY A 515 15.98 30.96 15.96
N ARG A 516 17.19 30.37 15.98
CA ARG A 516 18.42 31.09 15.67
C ARG A 516 18.35 31.69 14.25
N PRO A 517 18.53 33.01 14.07
CA PRO A 517 18.56 33.63 12.74
C PRO A 517 19.74 33.15 11.90
N VAL A 518 19.49 32.93 10.61
CA VAL A 518 20.46 32.53 9.61
C VAL A 518 20.31 33.46 8.41
N ALA A 519 21.36 34.23 8.12
CA ALA A 519 21.37 35.12 6.97
C ALA A 519 21.67 34.34 5.69
N LYS A 520 21.07 34.75 4.57
CA LYS A 520 21.40 34.26 3.23
C LYS A 520 22.91 34.37 2.98
N GLY A 521 23.47 33.32 2.40
CA GLY A 521 24.89 33.19 2.10
C GLY A 521 25.78 32.88 3.30
N SER A 522 25.24 32.83 4.52
CA SER A 522 26.01 32.38 5.68
C SER A 522 26.32 30.89 5.59
N ARG A 523 27.51 30.51 6.08
CA ARG A 523 27.90 29.11 6.21
C ARG A 523 27.13 28.47 7.36
N ILE A 524 26.39 27.41 7.05
CA ILE A 524 25.59 26.66 8.01
C ILE A 524 26.22 25.32 8.38
N GLY A 525 27.21 24.85 7.62
CA GLY A 525 27.95 23.63 7.91
C GLY A 525 29.02 23.33 6.87
N ALA A 526 29.47 22.08 6.88
CA ALA A 526 30.34 21.50 5.86
C ALA A 526 29.92 20.05 5.61
N VAL A 527 30.28 19.50 4.44
CA VAL A 527 30.05 18.08 4.12
C VAL A 527 30.85 17.19 5.08
N GLY A 528 30.18 16.22 5.71
CA GLY A 528 30.79 15.25 6.62
C GLY A 528 31.46 14.09 5.88
N ASP A 529 32.45 13.47 6.52
CA ASP A 529 33.09 12.25 6.02
C ASP A 529 32.28 10.97 6.36
N PRO A 530 32.63 9.81 5.79
CA PRO A 530 31.87 8.57 5.98
C PRO A 530 31.74 8.11 7.44
N SER A 531 32.65 8.51 8.33
CA SER A 531 32.59 8.15 9.75
C SER A 531 31.47 8.87 10.51
N VAL A 532 30.96 9.99 9.99
CA VAL A 532 29.96 10.84 10.65
C VAL A 532 28.66 10.97 9.86
N ASN A 533 28.67 10.74 8.54
CA ASN A 533 27.52 10.99 7.67
C ASN A 533 26.59 9.78 7.48
N GLY A 534 26.69 8.73 8.30
CA GLY A 534 25.95 7.49 8.12
C GLY A 534 26.60 6.47 7.18
N GLN A 535 27.90 6.62 6.88
CA GLN A 535 28.70 5.76 6.00
C GLN A 535 28.40 5.92 4.50
N TRP A 536 27.71 6.98 4.10
CA TRP A 536 27.47 7.29 2.69
C TRP A 536 28.73 7.84 2.01
N PRO A 537 28.85 7.74 0.67
CA PRO A 537 29.84 8.52 -0.08
C PRO A 537 29.71 10.00 0.31
N PRO A 538 30.79 10.75 0.57
CA PRO A 538 30.67 12.14 1.01
C PRO A 538 29.82 13.00 0.07
N HIS A 539 28.72 13.55 0.60
CA HIS A 539 27.81 14.41 -0.14
C HIS A 539 26.99 15.28 0.82
N LEU A 540 26.39 16.35 0.28
CA LEU A 540 25.27 17.03 0.92
C LEU A 540 23.98 16.43 0.38
N HIS A 541 23.07 16.01 1.26
CA HIS A 541 21.67 15.81 0.90
C HIS A 541 20.92 17.13 1.10
N PHE A 542 20.41 17.71 0.00
CA PHE A 542 19.67 18.96 0.02
C PHE A 542 18.23 18.74 -0.42
N GLN A 543 17.27 19.07 0.44
CA GLN A 543 15.86 18.81 0.22
C GLN A 543 15.01 20.04 0.55
N LEU A 544 14.02 20.33 -0.29
CA LEU A 544 12.98 21.31 -0.01
C LEU A 544 11.80 20.59 0.62
N VAL A 545 11.17 21.21 1.62
CA VAL A 545 9.97 20.67 2.26
C VAL A 545 8.98 21.80 2.51
N THR A 546 7.71 21.63 2.17
CA THR A 546 6.67 22.67 2.36
C THR A 546 5.79 22.42 3.58
N ASP A 547 5.83 21.20 4.13
CA ASP A 547 5.19 20.83 5.38
C ASP A 547 6.00 19.73 6.06
N LEU A 548 6.54 20.02 7.25
CA LEU A 548 7.33 19.06 8.02
C LEU A 548 6.49 18.00 8.74
N LEU A 549 5.16 18.04 8.62
CA LEU A 549 4.25 17.08 9.24
C LEU A 549 4.53 16.92 10.75
N ASP A 550 4.75 18.05 11.42
CA ASP A 550 5.11 18.14 12.84
C ASP A 550 6.44 17.45 13.24
N GLN A 551 7.27 17.07 12.28
CA GLN A 551 8.58 16.46 12.53
C GLN A 551 9.67 17.50 12.82
N ALA A 552 10.67 17.09 13.59
CA ALA A 552 11.83 17.91 13.94
C ALA A 552 13.12 17.06 13.96
N GLY A 553 14.23 17.66 13.56
CA GLY A 553 15.56 17.05 13.57
C GLY A 553 15.81 16.03 12.44
N ASN A 554 14.77 15.41 11.92
CA ASN A 554 14.82 14.50 10.77
C ASN A 554 13.54 14.63 9.93
N PHE A 555 13.63 14.28 8.65
CA PHE A 555 12.50 14.20 7.73
C PHE A 555 12.81 13.20 6.60
N PRO A 556 11.85 12.42 6.07
CA PRO A 556 12.17 11.41 5.06
C PRO A 556 12.85 11.97 3.81
N GLY A 557 14.05 11.48 3.51
CA GLY A 557 14.76 11.73 2.23
C GLY A 557 14.42 10.77 1.11
N VAL A 558 13.66 9.72 1.44
CA VAL A 558 13.22 8.70 0.50
C VAL A 558 11.82 8.22 0.84
N CYS A 559 11.04 7.90 -0.20
CA CYS A 559 9.70 7.32 -0.07
C CYS A 559 9.56 6.02 -0.85
N ALA A 560 8.49 5.28 -0.53
CA ALA A 560 8.04 4.15 -1.34
C ALA A 560 7.52 4.64 -2.70
N ALA A 561 7.64 3.81 -3.73
CA ALA A 561 7.23 4.18 -5.08
C ALA A 561 5.71 4.43 -5.16
N ARG A 562 4.90 3.68 -4.40
CA ARG A 562 3.45 3.91 -4.30
C ARG A 562 3.07 5.31 -3.79
N ASP A 563 3.89 5.91 -2.93
CA ASP A 563 3.61 7.19 -2.29
C ASP A 563 4.33 8.36 -2.97
N ARG A 564 5.04 8.09 -4.08
CA ARG A 564 5.85 9.05 -4.84
C ARG A 564 5.11 10.36 -5.06
N ALA A 565 3.90 10.34 -5.61
CA ALA A 565 3.15 11.55 -5.90
C ALA A 565 2.82 12.40 -4.66
N LEU A 566 2.50 11.76 -3.52
CA LEU A 566 2.24 12.44 -2.25
C LEU A 566 3.50 13.11 -1.72
N TRP A 567 4.61 12.37 -1.65
CA TRP A 567 5.85 12.88 -1.07
C TRP A 567 6.54 13.93 -1.94
N LEU A 568 6.50 13.81 -3.27
CA LEU A 568 6.99 14.86 -4.17
C LEU A 568 6.15 16.15 -4.08
N SER A 569 4.86 16.04 -3.72
CA SER A 569 4.03 17.23 -3.44
C SER A 569 4.42 17.93 -2.13
N LEU A 570 5.03 17.22 -1.18
CA LEU A 570 5.55 17.79 0.07
C LEU A 570 7.01 18.25 -0.09
N CYS A 571 7.74 17.61 -0.99
CA CYS A 571 9.16 17.84 -1.23
C CYS A 571 9.36 18.27 -2.70
N PRO A 572 9.18 19.55 -3.04
CA PRO A 572 9.36 20.02 -4.42
C PRO A 572 10.82 19.93 -4.87
N ASP A 573 11.04 19.94 -6.20
CA ASP A 573 12.36 19.79 -6.82
C ASP A 573 13.39 20.78 -6.27
N PRO A 574 14.48 20.31 -5.60
CA PRO A 574 15.55 21.18 -5.11
C PRO A 574 16.26 21.99 -6.19
N ASN A 575 16.13 21.60 -7.46
CA ASN A 575 16.66 22.38 -8.58
C ASN A 575 15.97 23.76 -8.74
N LEU A 576 14.81 23.97 -8.10
CA LEU A 576 14.20 25.31 -7.94
C LEU A 576 15.11 26.29 -7.17
N ILE A 577 16.02 25.79 -6.33
CA ILE A 577 17.05 26.59 -5.65
C ILE A 577 18.43 26.39 -6.31
N LEU A 578 18.80 25.14 -6.66
CA LEU A 578 20.16 24.84 -7.15
C LEU A 578 20.45 25.36 -8.56
N ARG A 579 19.43 25.48 -9.42
CA ARG A 579 19.51 26.05 -10.78
C ARG A 579 20.58 25.40 -11.67
N ILE A 580 20.68 24.09 -11.58
CA ILE A 580 21.56 23.27 -12.41
C ILE A 580 20.99 23.24 -13.84
N PRO A 581 21.72 23.77 -14.84
CA PRO A 581 21.26 23.80 -16.22
C PRO A 581 21.31 22.41 -16.83
N HIS A 582 20.38 22.13 -17.76
CA HIS A 582 20.33 20.87 -18.51
C HIS A 582 20.31 19.60 -17.64
N LEU A 583 19.81 19.69 -16.40
CA LEU A 583 19.67 18.53 -15.53
C LEU A 583 18.68 17.54 -16.16
N PRO A 584 19.12 16.33 -16.56
CA PRO A 584 18.23 15.35 -17.17
C PRO A 584 17.24 14.85 -16.12
N GLN A 585 15.95 14.90 -16.44
CA GLN A 585 14.93 14.26 -15.63
C GLN A 585 15.25 12.76 -15.52
N PRO A 586 14.98 12.11 -14.37
CA PRO A 586 15.03 10.65 -14.28
C PRO A 586 14.24 10.05 -15.43
N GLU A 587 14.87 9.21 -16.27
CA GLU A 587 14.17 8.62 -17.41
C GLU A 587 13.01 7.77 -16.90
N SER A 588 11.78 8.15 -17.25
CA SER A 588 10.59 7.37 -16.88
C SER A 588 10.42 6.08 -17.70
N GLY A 589 11.35 5.80 -18.63
CA GLY A 589 11.29 4.65 -19.53
C GLY A 589 9.94 4.54 -20.25
N ARG A 590 9.62 3.34 -20.74
CA ARG A 590 8.25 2.97 -21.08
C ARG A 590 7.59 2.37 -19.84
N SER A 591 6.37 2.77 -19.53
CA SER A 591 5.53 2.11 -18.54
C SER A 591 5.29 0.63 -18.90
N PRO A 592 4.99 -0.25 -17.92
CA PRO A 592 4.59 -1.62 -18.19
C PRO A 592 3.48 -1.74 -19.25
N GLU A 593 2.50 -0.83 -19.22
CA GLU A 593 1.38 -0.75 -20.17
C GLU A 593 1.86 -0.43 -21.58
N GLU A 594 2.75 0.55 -21.74
CA GLU A 594 3.35 0.91 -23.03
C GLU A 594 4.23 -0.22 -23.58
N ILE A 595 5.00 -0.89 -22.73
CA ILE A 595 5.80 -2.07 -23.12
C ILE A 595 4.87 -3.18 -23.62
N LEU A 596 3.79 -3.47 -22.89
CA LEU A 596 2.84 -4.52 -23.25
C LEU A 596 2.10 -4.19 -24.55
N ALA A 597 1.67 -2.95 -24.74
CA ALA A 597 1.04 -2.48 -25.97
C ALA A 597 1.99 -2.60 -27.18
N ALA A 598 3.25 -2.18 -27.02
CA ALA A 598 4.27 -2.34 -28.06
C ALA A 598 4.54 -3.82 -28.35
N ARG A 599 4.63 -4.67 -27.33
CA ARG A 599 4.83 -6.11 -27.49
C ARG A 599 3.74 -6.76 -28.33
N ARG A 600 2.46 -6.43 -28.08
CA ARG A 600 1.30 -6.97 -28.82
C ARG A 600 1.33 -6.66 -30.31
N THR A 601 1.96 -5.56 -30.70
CA THR A 601 1.99 -5.08 -32.09
C THR A 601 3.30 -5.38 -32.80
N ARG A 602 4.38 -5.64 -32.05
CA ARG A 602 5.75 -5.77 -32.61
C ARG A 602 6.37 -7.16 -32.43
N LEU A 603 5.89 -7.99 -31.51
CA LEU A 603 6.41 -9.34 -31.28
C LEU A 603 5.38 -10.41 -31.65
N GLY A 604 5.86 -11.63 -31.93
CA GLY A 604 4.99 -12.78 -32.20
C GLY A 604 4.07 -13.10 -31.01
N THR A 605 2.80 -13.37 -31.29
CA THR A 605 1.77 -13.66 -30.27
C THR A 605 2.02 -14.93 -29.47
N ASN A 606 2.86 -15.83 -29.99
CA ASN A 606 3.32 -17.04 -29.32
C ASN A 606 4.30 -16.76 -28.15
N LEU A 607 4.85 -15.54 -28.06
CA LEU A 607 5.60 -15.11 -26.90
C LEU A 607 4.58 -14.62 -25.85
N THR A 608 4.32 -15.44 -24.84
CA THR A 608 3.43 -15.08 -23.71
C THR A 608 4.22 -14.45 -22.55
N VAL A 609 3.52 -13.74 -21.65
CA VAL A 609 4.07 -13.18 -20.41
C VAL A 609 3.66 -14.07 -19.23
N SER A 610 4.53 -14.21 -18.24
CA SER A 610 4.37 -15.21 -17.16
C SER A 610 3.47 -14.78 -16.00
N TYR A 611 3.18 -13.48 -15.85
CA TYR A 611 2.48 -12.92 -14.70
C TYR A 611 1.23 -12.15 -15.11
N GLU A 612 0.17 -12.20 -14.29
CA GLU A 612 -1.08 -11.44 -14.50
C GLU A 612 -0.84 -9.93 -14.52
N LYS A 613 0.03 -9.45 -13.62
CA LYS A 613 0.60 -8.10 -13.64
C LYS A 613 2.04 -8.21 -14.17
N PRO A 614 2.29 -7.89 -15.45
CA PRO A 614 3.62 -8.01 -16.03
C PRO A 614 4.64 -7.13 -15.28
N LEU A 615 5.82 -7.67 -15.07
CA LEU A 615 6.93 -6.97 -14.42
C LEU A 615 7.81 -6.29 -15.49
N ALA A 616 8.13 -5.01 -15.29
CA ALA A 616 9.06 -4.27 -16.14
C ALA A 616 10.45 -4.26 -15.50
N ILE A 617 11.19 -5.36 -15.69
CA ILE A 617 12.52 -5.53 -15.13
C ILE A 617 13.55 -4.73 -15.92
N VAL A 618 14.34 -3.90 -15.22
CA VAL A 618 15.39 -3.05 -15.80
C VAL A 618 16.79 -3.50 -15.43
N ARG A 619 16.94 -4.36 -14.42
CA ARG A 619 18.24 -4.86 -13.99
C ARG A 619 18.15 -6.26 -13.38
N GLY A 620 19.19 -7.06 -13.60
CA GLY A 620 19.46 -8.27 -12.82
C GLY A 620 20.78 -8.14 -12.06
N TRP A 621 20.84 -8.69 -10.85
CA TRP A 621 22.03 -8.72 -10.00
C TRP A 621 22.04 -9.98 -9.12
N ARG A 622 22.95 -10.91 -9.42
CA ARG A 622 23.01 -12.23 -8.80
C ARG A 622 21.61 -12.85 -8.78
N GLN A 623 21.11 -13.36 -7.67
CA GLN A 623 19.80 -13.98 -7.57
C GLN A 623 18.60 -13.00 -7.69
N TYR A 624 18.82 -11.70 -7.88
CA TYR A 624 17.77 -10.69 -7.84
C TYR A 624 17.50 -10.05 -9.20
N LEU A 625 16.25 -9.63 -9.40
CA LEU A 625 15.80 -8.75 -10.48
C LEU A 625 15.26 -7.45 -9.86
N TYR A 626 15.41 -6.33 -10.57
CA TYR A 626 14.91 -5.03 -10.16
C TYR A 626 14.03 -4.43 -11.24
N ASP A 627 12.89 -3.88 -10.84
CA ASP A 627 12.03 -3.09 -11.71
C ASP A 627 12.48 -1.63 -11.80
N GLN A 628 11.80 -0.86 -12.67
CA GLN A 628 12.06 0.57 -12.88
C GLN A 628 11.83 1.45 -11.64
N LEU A 629 11.12 0.93 -10.63
CA LEU A 629 10.86 1.60 -9.36
C LEU A 629 11.90 1.21 -8.30
N GLY A 630 12.91 0.42 -8.67
CA GLY A 630 13.95 -0.06 -7.76
C GLY A 630 13.50 -1.19 -6.84
N ARG A 631 12.31 -1.75 -7.05
CA ARG A 631 11.82 -2.88 -6.25
C ARG A 631 12.63 -4.12 -6.57
N GLU A 632 13.12 -4.78 -5.52
CA GLU A 632 13.88 -6.01 -5.61
C GLU A 632 12.95 -7.23 -5.62
N PHE A 633 13.23 -8.17 -6.51
CA PHE A 633 12.56 -9.46 -6.61
C PHE A 633 13.60 -10.57 -6.52
N LEU A 634 13.39 -11.54 -5.63
CA LEU A 634 14.15 -12.80 -5.65
C LEU A 634 13.67 -13.64 -6.82
N ASP A 635 14.57 -14.00 -7.73
CA ASP A 635 14.23 -14.83 -8.88
C ASP A 635 14.25 -16.31 -8.51
N ALA A 636 13.06 -16.92 -8.51
CA ALA A 636 12.85 -18.35 -8.27
C ALA A 636 12.30 -19.09 -9.52
N VAL A 637 12.22 -18.42 -10.67
CA VAL A 637 11.49 -18.92 -11.84
C VAL A 637 12.33 -18.97 -13.11
N ASN A 638 13.23 -18.01 -13.33
CA ASN A 638 13.85 -17.83 -14.64
C ASN A 638 14.79 -18.98 -15.04
N ASN A 639 14.68 -19.43 -16.28
CA ASN A 639 15.58 -20.38 -16.93
C ASN A 639 16.61 -19.57 -17.76
N VAL A 640 17.93 -19.70 -17.68
CA VAL A 640 18.85 -20.71 -17.17
C VAL A 640 19.95 -19.98 -16.37
N ALA A 641 19.57 -19.14 -15.39
CA ALA A 641 20.50 -18.28 -14.65
C ALA A 641 21.17 -19.02 -13.48
N HIS A 642 22.04 -19.99 -13.76
CA HIS A 642 22.61 -20.92 -12.75
C HIS A 642 23.37 -20.24 -11.60
N VAL A 643 24.00 -19.09 -11.87
CA VAL A 643 24.69 -18.25 -10.88
C VAL A 643 24.02 -16.88 -10.73
N GLY A 644 22.73 -16.81 -11.07
CA GLY A 644 21.95 -15.59 -11.15
C GLY A 644 22.29 -14.71 -12.35
N HIS A 645 21.86 -13.46 -12.27
CA HIS A 645 21.91 -12.43 -13.29
C HIS A 645 23.13 -11.54 -13.15
N GLY A 646 23.83 -11.25 -14.25
CA GLY A 646 24.90 -10.25 -14.24
C GLY A 646 26.00 -10.52 -13.20
N HIS A 647 26.27 -11.79 -12.84
CA HIS A 647 27.26 -12.12 -11.81
C HIS A 647 28.62 -11.50 -12.13
N PRO A 648 29.21 -10.64 -11.27
CA PRO A 648 30.35 -9.82 -11.65
C PRO A 648 31.56 -10.59 -12.19
N ALA A 649 31.83 -11.79 -11.64
CA ALA A 649 32.91 -12.64 -12.14
C ALA A 649 32.65 -13.17 -13.56
N VAL A 650 31.42 -13.53 -13.89
CA VAL A 650 31.04 -14.06 -15.22
C VAL A 650 31.04 -12.93 -16.25
N VAL A 651 30.45 -11.78 -15.90
CA VAL A 651 30.41 -10.61 -16.78
C VAL A 651 31.83 -10.16 -17.14
N ARG A 652 32.73 -10.03 -16.15
CA ARG A 652 34.13 -9.65 -16.42
C ARG A 652 34.84 -10.66 -17.33
N ALA A 653 34.72 -11.96 -17.05
CA ALA A 653 35.37 -13.00 -17.88
C ALA A 653 34.84 -12.98 -19.32
N ALA A 654 33.53 -12.82 -19.50
CA ALA A 654 32.90 -12.74 -20.81
C ALA A 654 33.34 -11.48 -21.57
N GLN A 655 33.31 -10.30 -20.94
CA GLN A 655 33.75 -9.04 -21.55
C GLN A 655 35.22 -9.10 -21.98
N GLN A 656 36.10 -9.61 -21.11
CA GLN A 656 37.52 -9.78 -21.42
C GLN A 656 37.73 -10.70 -22.61
N GLN A 657 37.10 -11.88 -22.63
CA GLN A 657 37.24 -12.81 -23.73
C GLN A 657 36.65 -12.25 -25.03
N MET A 658 35.48 -11.61 -25.00
CA MET A 658 34.85 -11.02 -26.19
C MET A 658 35.68 -9.89 -26.80
N ALA A 659 36.38 -9.09 -25.97
CA ALA A 659 37.28 -8.03 -26.44
C ALA A 659 38.54 -8.59 -27.13
N VAL A 660 38.98 -9.80 -26.76
CA VAL A 660 40.14 -10.48 -27.36
C VAL A 660 39.75 -11.31 -28.58
N LEU A 661 38.75 -12.20 -28.44
CA LEU A 661 38.35 -13.14 -29.49
C LEU A 661 36.92 -13.67 -29.27
N ASN A 662 36.06 -13.46 -30.27
CA ASN A 662 34.73 -14.10 -30.43
C ASN A 662 34.60 -14.62 -31.86
N THR A 663 34.84 -15.92 -32.07
CA THR A 663 34.90 -16.53 -33.41
C THR A 663 34.21 -17.89 -33.44
N ASN A 664 33.97 -18.40 -34.65
CA ASN A 664 33.40 -19.73 -34.83
C ASN A 664 34.44 -20.83 -34.52
N THR A 665 33.95 -22.06 -34.29
CA THR A 665 34.78 -23.23 -33.95
C THR A 665 35.65 -23.77 -35.10
N ARG A 666 35.67 -23.11 -36.28
CA ARG A 666 36.50 -23.53 -37.42
C ARG A 666 37.93 -23.00 -37.33
N TYR A 667 38.19 -22.01 -36.46
CA TYR A 667 39.52 -21.50 -36.19
C TYR A 667 40.09 -22.16 -34.94
N LEU A 668 41.40 -22.40 -34.94
CA LEU A 668 42.08 -23.03 -33.81
C LEU A 668 42.29 -22.02 -32.67
N HIS A 669 41.82 -22.36 -31.47
CA HIS A 669 42.15 -21.69 -30.21
C HIS A 669 42.03 -22.68 -29.04
N ALA A 670 42.82 -22.48 -27.99
CA ALA A 670 42.93 -23.47 -26.91
C ALA A 670 41.67 -23.55 -26.03
N SER A 671 40.96 -22.44 -25.83
CA SER A 671 39.89 -22.32 -24.83
C SER A 671 38.78 -23.36 -24.95
N LEU A 672 38.39 -23.74 -26.18
CA LEU A 672 37.34 -24.74 -26.40
C LEU A 672 37.80 -26.14 -25.99
N VAL A 673 39.06 -26.47 -26.32
CA VAL A 673 39.68 -27.77 -26.01
C VAL A 673 39.90 -27.90 -24.51
N GLU A 674 40.49 -26.88 -23.89
CA GLU A 674 40.71 -26.84 -22.43
C GLU A 674 39.40 -26.96 -21.66
N TYR A 675 38.32 -26.33 -22.13
CA TYR A 675 37.01 -26.48 -21.51
C TYR A 675 36.46 -27.91 -21.66
N ALA A 676 36.58 -28.51 -22.84
CA ALA A 676 36.16 -29.90 -23.08
C ALA A 676 36.94 -30.87 -22.17
N GLU A 677 38.26 -30.73 -22.07
CA GLU A 677 39.11 -31.56 -21.20
C GLU A 677 38.66 -31.46 -19.74
N ARG A 678 38.43 -30.25 -19.24
CA ARG A 678 37.97 -30.01 -17.87
C ARG A 678 36.57 -30.57 -17.61
N LEU A 679 35.67 -30.45 -18.57
CA LEU A 679 34.32 -31.00 -18.44
C LEU A 679 34.36 -32.53 -18.44
N CYS A 680 35.03 -33.16 -19.40
CA CYS A 680 35.18 -34.60 -19.49
C CYS A 680 35.85 -35.19 -18.24
N ALA A 681 36.79 -34.49 -17.61
CA ALA A 681 37.42 -34.92 -16.35
C ALA A 681 36.43 -35.05 -15.18
N THR A 682 35.24 -34.43 -15.25
CA THR A 682 34.17 -34.58 -14.25
C THR A 682 33.18 -35.70 -14.56
N LEU A 683 33.30 -36.33 -15.73
CA LEU A 683 32.40 -37.35 -16.23
C LEU A 683 33.08 -38.74 -16.19
N PRO A 684 32.31 -39.84 -16.20
CA PRO A 684 32.86 -41.18 -16.35
C PRO A 684 33.68 -41.34 -17.64
N GLU A 685 34.71 -42.21 -17.64
CA GLU A 685 35.66 -42.40 -18.76
C GLU A 685 35.02 -42.49 -20.16
N PRO A 686 33.88 -43.18 -20.37
CA PRO A 686 33.29 -43.26 -21.70
C PRO A 686 32.82 -41.90 -22.27
N LEU A 687 32.56 -40.90 -21.42
CA LEU A 687 32.05 -39.58 -21.79
C LEU A 687 33.21 -38.58 -22.00
N ARG A 688 33.99 -38.80 -23.07
CA ARG A 688 35.23 -38.06 -23.36
C ARG A 688 35.19 -37.10 -24.55
N VAL A 689 34.04 -36.96 -25.23
CA VAL A 689 33.88 -36.11 -26.41
C VAL A 689 32.73 -35.12 -26.19
N CYS A 690 33.00 -33.83 -26.35
CA CYS A 690 32.01 -32.77 -26.20
C CYS A 690 31.55 -32.25 -27.57
N TYR A 691 30.23 -32.01 -27.70
CA TYR A 691 29.66 -31.19 -28.75
C TYR A 691 29.13 -29.91 -28.10
N PHE A 692 29.68 -28.75 -28.48
CA PHE A 692 29.21 -27.45 -28.01
C PHE A 692 28.22 -26.86 -29.01
N VAL A 693 27.05 -26.47 -28.52
CA VAL A 693 25.92 -25.96 -29.29
C VAL A 693 25.34 -24.73 -28.62
N CYS A 694 24.56 -23.93 -29.35
CA CYS A 694 24.12 -22.61 -28.90
C CYS A 694 22.82 -22.63 -28.08
N SER A 695 22.11 -23.75 -28.01
CA SER A 695 20.87 -23.86 -27.24
C SER A 695 20.57 -25.29 -26.79
N GLY A 696 19.68 -25.43 -25.79
CA GLY A 696 19.15 -26.73 -25.40
C GLY A 696 18.35 -27.41 -26.54
N SER A 697 17.77 -26.64 -27.46
CA SER A 697 17.11 -27.19 -28.65
C SER A 697 18.12 -27.80 -29.62
N GLU A 698 19.24 -27.14 -29.88
CA GLU A 698 20.31 -27.73 -30.69
C GLU A 698 20.92 -28.97 -30.04
N ALA A 699 21.09 -28.95 -28.71
CA ALA A 699 21.61 -30.10 -27.97
C ALA A 699 20.68 -31.31 -28.10
N ASN A 700 19.38 -31.11 -27.90
CA ASN A 700 18.40 -32.19 -28.01
C ASN A 700 18.24 -32.68 -29.45
N GLU A 701 18.24 -31.80 -30.47
CA GLU A 701 18.24 -32.22 -31.88
C GLU A 701 19.46 -33.08 -32.23
N LEU A 702 20.66 -32.66 -31.78
CA LEU A 702 21.87 -33.44 -31.99
C LEU A 702 21.80 -34.79 -31.26
N ALA A 703 21.29 -34.82 -30.04
CA ALA A 703 21.08 -36.06 -29.29
C ALA A 703 20.12 -37.02 -30.02
N LEU A 704 18.98 -36.52 -30.51
CA LEU A 704 18.04 -37.31 -31.32
C LEU A 704 18.72 -37.87 -32.57
N ARG A 705 19.50 -37.04 -33.27
CA ARG A 705 20.23 -37.45 -34.47
C ARG A 705 21.27 -38.53 -34.16
N MET A 706 22.04 -38.37 -33.08
CA MET A 706 23.04 -39.35 -32.64
C MET A 706 22.40 -40.68 -32.27
N ALA A 707 21.33 -40.66 -31.48
CA ALA A 707 20.58 -41.84 -31.07
C ALA A 707 20.04 -42.61 -32.29
N ARG A 708 19.31 -41.94 -33.19
CA ARG A 708 18.79 -42.54 -34.44
C ARG A 708 19.91 -43.11 -35.31
N THR A 709 21.03 -42.40 -35.42
CA THR A 709 22.16 -42.86 -36.24
C THR A 709 22.76 -44.15 -35.70
N HIS A 710 22.88 -44.26 -34.37
CA HIS A 710 23.47 -45.40 -33.68
C HIS A 710 22.52 -46.60 -33.59
N THR A 711 21.28 -46.40 -33.12
CA THR A 711 20.33 -47.48 -32.85
C THR A 711 19.46 -47.85 -34.05
N LYS A 712 19.34 -46.96 -35.04
CA LYS A 712 18.35 -47.02 -36.14
C LYS A 712 16.89 -46.93 -35.71
N GLY A 713 16.61 -46.79 -34.40
CA GLY A 713 15.26 -46.64 -33.88
C GLY A 713 14.68 -45.25 -34.15
N THR A 714 13.38 -45.19 -34.43
CA THR A 714 12.64 -43.94 -34.70
C THR A 714 11.69 -43.54 -33.60
N ASP A 715 11.38 -44.46 -32.69
CA ASP A 715 10.40 -44.25 -31.62
C ASP A 715 11.06 -43.60 -30.39
N PHE A 716 10.30 -42.77 -29.68
CA PHE A 716 10.75 -42.05 -28.48
C PHE A 716 9.79 -42.26 -27.32
N ILE A 717 10.35 -42.34 -26.12
CA ILE A 717 9.59 -42.31 -24.88
C ILE A 717 9.85 -40.96 -24.21
N VAL A 718 8.80 -40.23 -23.87
CA VAL A 718 8.87 -38.90 -23.25
C VAL A 718 8.06 -38.88 -21.97
N VAL A 719 8.51 -38.11 -20.98
CA VAL A 719 7.79 -37.97 -19.70
C VAL A 719 6.72 -36.89 -19.85
N ASP A 720 5.54 -37.13 -19.30
CA ASP A 720 4.44 -36.16 -19.28
C ASP A 720 4.88 -34.79 -18.69
N GLY A 721 4.37 -33.72 -19.28
CA GLY A 721 4.74 -32.33 -18.96
C GLY A 721 6.12 -31.88 -19.44
N ALA A 722 6.90 -32.73 -20.12
CA ALA A 722 8.24 -32.36 -20.58
C ALA A 722 8.24 -31.31 -21.71
N TYR A 723 9.29 -30.48 -21.72
CA TYR A 723 9.61 -29.55 -22.79
C TYR A 723 11.04 -29.78 -23.28
N HIS A 724 11.19 -30.14 -24.55
CA HIS A 724 12.47 -30.51 -25.14
C HIS A 724 13.07 -29.45 -26.06
N GLY A 725 12.30 -28.45 -26.49
CA GLY A 725 12.82 -27.37 -27.33
C GLY A 725 11.77 -26.80 -28.28
N ASN A 726 12.23 -25.91 -29.17
CA ASN A 726 11.35 -25.16 -30.08
C ASN A 726 11.54 -25.48 -31.56
N THR A 727 12.39 -26.44 -31.92
CA THR A 727 12.47 -26.98 -33.29
C THR A 727 11.32 -27.94 -33.54
N THR A 728 10.98 -28.19 -34.81
CA THR A 728 9.86 -29.07 -35.18
C THR A 728 9.94 -30.44 -34.53
N SER A 729 11.09 -31.14 -34.65
CA SER A 729 11.25 -32.48 -34.08
C SER A 729 11.16 -32.48 -32.55
N LEU A 730 11.50 -31.37 -31.89
CA LEU A 730 11.45 -31.24 -30.44
C LEU A 730 10.07 -30.85 -29.92
N ILE A 731 9.32 -30.05 -30.68
CA ILE A 731 7.91 -29.79 -30.43
C ILE A 731 7.11 -31.10 -30.50
N ASP A 732 7.38 -31.92 -31.51
CA ASP A 732 6.74 -33.23 -31.73
C ASP A 732 6.94 -34.20 -30.56
N ILE A 733 8.05 -34.08 -29.82
CA ILE A 733 8.34 -34.90 -28.64
C ILE A 733 8.11 -34.16 -27.31
N SER A 734 7.49 -32.98 -27.31
CA SER A 734 7.24 -32.20 -26.09
C SER A 734 5.75 -32.23 -25.71
N PRO A 735 5.32 -33.03 -24.71
CA PRO A 735 3.94 -33.03 -24.22
C PRO A 735 3.44 -31.62 -23.88
N TYR A 736 4.28 -30.80 -23.25
CA TYR A 736 3.99 -29.40 -22.96
C TYR A 736 3.55 -28.58 -24.19
N LYS A 737 3.97 -28.97 -25.40
CA LYS A 737 3.63 -28.30 -26.66
C LYS A 737 2.52 -28.99 -27.42
N PHE A 738 2.60 -30.30 -27.65
CA PHE A 738 1.61 -30.98 -28.49
C PHE A 738 0.27 -31.25 -27.78
N ASP A 739 0.24 -31.27 -26.45
CA ASP A 739 -1.01 -31.30 -25.66
C ASP A 739 -1.50 -29.89 -25.27
N GLY A 740 -0.64 -28.88 -25.47
CA GLY A 740 -0.96 -27.48 -25.19
C GLY A 740 -1.80 -26.81 -26.30
N PRO A 741 -2.20 -25.54 -26.09
CA PRO A 741 -2.96 -24.78 -27.08
C PRO A 741 -2.26 -24.72 -28.45
N GLY A 742 -2.93 -25.20 -29.49
CA GLY A 742 -2.40 -25.25 -30.86
C GLY A 742 -1.64 -26.53 -31.22
N GLY A 743 -1.50 -27.49 -30.29
CA GLY A 743 -0.97 -28.81 -30.55
C GLY A 743 -2.00 -29.76 -31.18
N SER A 744 -1.52 -30.86 -31.77
CA SER A 744 -2.34 -31.89 -32.42
C SER A 744 -2.22 -33.27 -31.74
N GLY A 745 -1.72 -33.30 -30.51
CA GLY A 745 -1.38 -34.53 -29.80
C GLY A 745 -0.05 -35.16 -30.27
N ALA A 746 0.38 -36.19 -29.53
CA ALA A 746 1.62 -36.90 -29.79
C ALA A 746 1.62 -37.58 -31.18
N PRO A 747 2.71 -37.47 -31.96
CA PRO A 747 2.89 -38.25 -33.19
C PRO A 747 2.94 -39.77 -32.92
N PRO A 748 2.67 -40.63 -33.91
CA PRO A 748 2.62 -42.09 -33.71
C PRO A 748 3.90 -42.74 -33.18
N HIS A 749 5.05 -42.08 -33.36
CA HIS A 749 6.37 -42.56 -32.95
C HIS A 749 6.79 -42.03 -31.56
N VAL A 750 5.87 -41.37 -30.84
CA VAL A 750 6.13 -40.79 -29.52
C VAL A 750 5.20 -41.44 -28.50
N LEU A 751 5.79 -42.05 -27.48
CA LEU A 751 5.11 -42.69 -26.36
C LEU A 751 5.29 -41.82 -25.12
N THR A 752 4.20 -41.23 -24.62
CA THR A 752 4.22 -40.49 -23.37
C THR A 752 4.08 -41.45 -22.19
N VAL A 753 5.01 -41.40 -21.25
CA VAL A 753 4.93 -42.07 -19.95
C VAL A 753 4.56 -41.07 -18.86
N PRO A 754 3.77 -41.47 -17.84
CA PRO A 754 3.39 -40.56 -16.78
C PRO A 754 4.63 -40.01 -16.05
N MET A 755 4.55 -38.75 -15.62
CA MET A 755 5.52 -38.19 -14.69
C MET A 755 5.61 -39.11 -13.46
N PRO A 756 6.82 -39.57 -13.05
CA PRO A 756 6.95 -40.39 -11.86
C PRO A 756 6.37 -39.65 -10.65
N ASP A 757 5.43 -40.28 -9.95
CA ASP A 757 4.90 -39.73 -8.70
C ASP A 757 6.05 -39.61 -7.70
N ARG A 758 6.18 -38.42 -7.09
CA ARG A 758 7.26 -38.13 -6.12
C ARG A 758 6.80 -38.38 -4.68
N TYR A 759 5.62 -38.98 -4.48
CA TYR A 759 5.03 -39.29 -3.19
C TYR A 759 4.78 -40.79 -2.99
#